data_AF-A0A957FNI2-F1
#
_entry.id   AF-A0A957FNI2-F1
#
_cell.length_a   1.000
_cell.length_b   1.000
_cell.length_c   1.000
_cell.angle_alpha   90.00
_cell.angle_beta   90.00
_cell.angle_gamma   90.00
#
_symmetry.space_group_name_H-M   'P 1'
#
loop_
_entity.id
_entity.type
_entity.pdbx_description
1 polymer ?
#
loop_
_entity_poly.entity_id
_entity_poly.type
_entity_poly.pdbx_seq_one_letter_code
_entity_poly.pdbx_strand_id
1 'polypeptide(L)'
;MTTSHPFTCYIIGEGTLPVQCADILQQQGHTIYGIISPDPDVRRWAETRQIPHISKSKEIMPFLRQHSFDYLFSIVNPLVLPEEALQLPQRMAINYHDAPLPRYAGVHATSWALLNQESEHGITWHEMVAEVDAGDILRQVSVPITPTDTALTLNAKCYDAAMTAFADLVVELGNGRLQPHAQDLRHRSYFGFCQRPLQGGFISWQNDADAITALVRALTFGPYPNRLGLPKLWLGREALLVGTAESLLTSSYQPPGTILAINDDSLHVATLSQPVALHYLTTLTGQPVLLPDLLRRAGLRVGSRLPELEPETAVMLTGIDSDLCQHESFWRARLATSQPVGLPFLRYKPTAAPPSRYAIHPSALPAVDPALLLAALAVYLFRLGQHDTFDLGFRVSPFALGKLADLWAQIVPLRVALQADWTLAQVKAAMQTELDRLQRRHSYGQDIILRYPDLRNLTRLRVSQPFPVAVALVERLDAYRAAGVDCALALAPGQGARWHYHPDALDDDSVRRLDAQLCTLLADMRANPAHTVADWSLLPAAEQQQVLGTWQETAVAYSPTPLVHELVAAHAATQPNAPAIVTYAGTGKVRQWSYADINRRANHLAHRLQALGVGPDTRVAVLLPRSAELVVAQLAVLKAGGAYLPIDPAYPRARIRFMISDGLDSERPVVVATPAFAARLALDGLITVSLDLLTAVPEAAPDSNPDPTATPDSLAYIIYTSGTTGQP
;
A
#
# COMPACT_ATOMS: atom_id res chain seq x y z
N MET A 1 -39.23 38.02 19.14
CA MET A 1 -38.95 36.57 19.31
C MET A 1 -40.24 35.82 19.03
N THR A 2 -40.45 35.42 17.78
CA THR A 2 -41.56 34.53 17.41
C THR A 2 -41.23 33.14 17.95
N THR A 3 -42.04 32.66 18.90
CA THR A 3 -41.92 31.32 19.49
C THR A 3 -42.21 30.28 18.40
N SER A 4 -41.19 29.57 17.90
CA SER A 4 -41.42 28.40 17.04
C SER A 4 -42.04 27.28 17.88
N HIS A 5 -42.97 26.52 17.32
CA HIS A 5 -43.46 25.32 17.98
C HIS A 5 -42.41 24.21 17.82
N PRO A 6 -41.92 23.61 18.92
CA PRO A 6 -40.96 22.54 18.85
C PRO A 6 -41.58 21.33 18.12
N PHE A 7 -40.75 20.62 17.37
CA PHE A 7 -41.11 19.40 16.64
C PHE A 7 -40.00 18.37 16.81
N THR A 8 -40.29 17.14 16.41
CA THR A 8 -39.41 15.98 16.54
C THR A 8 -38.96 15.48 15.17
N CYS A 9 -37.71 15.02 15.05
CA CYS A 9 -37.19 14.59 13.76
C CYS A 9 -36.09 13.53 13.84
N TYR A 10 -35.84 12.90 12.69
CA TYR A 10 -34.65 12.12 12.41
C TYR A 10 -33.87 12.76 11.26
N ILE A 11 -32.55 12.54 11.23
CA ILE A 11 -31.68 13.01 10.15
C ILE A 11 -30.96 11.81 9.53
N ILE A 12 -30.90 11.75 8.21
CA ILE A 12 -30.08 10.82 7.43
C ILE A 12 -29.18 11.59 6.48
N GLY A 13 -27.89 11.26 6.45
CA GLY A 13 -26.93 11.99 5.61
C GLY A 13 -25.47 11.69 5.87
N GLU A 14 -24.59 12.19 4.99
CA GLU A 14 -23.13 12.12 5.15
C GLU A 14 -22.47 13.51 4.96
N GLY A 15 -21.24 13.67 5.47
CA GLY A 15 -20.52 14.95 5.43
C GLY A 15 -20.94 15.94 6.52
N THR A 16 -20.53 17.21 6.36
CA THR A 16 -20.68 18.23 7.41
C THR A 16 -22.04 18.93 7.41
N LEU A 17 -22.77 18.93 6.29
CA LEU A 17 -24.06 19.63 6.18
C LEU A 17 -25.12 19.08 7.14
N PRO A 18 -25.33 17.75 7.27
CA PRO A 18 -26.27 17.19 8.24
C PRO A 18 -25.99 17.64 9.68
N VAL A 19 -24.70 17.76 10.04
CA VAL A 19 -24.26 18.21 11.35
C VAL A 19 -24.63 19.67 11.59
N GLN A 20 -24.38 20.55 10.62
CA GLN A 20 -24.76 21.96 10.73
C GLN A 20 -26.28 22.13 10.82
N CYS A 21 -27.04 21.39 10.01
CA CYS A 21 -28.50 21.37 10.07
C CYS A 21 -29.00 20.86 11.44
N ALA A 22 -28.37 19.84 12.00
CA ALA A 22 -28.68 19.33 13.33
C ALA A 22 -28.44 20.38 14.43
N ASP A 23 -27.33 21.12 14.36
CA ASP A 23 -27.04 22.22 15.29
C ASP A 23 -28.09 23.34 15.18
N ILE A 24 -28.53 23.71 13.96
CA ILE A 24 -29.61 24.68 13.74
C ILE A 24 -30.92 24.21 14.39
N LEU A 25 -31.30 22.95 14.21
CA LEU A 25 -32.51 22.36 14.80
C LEU A 25 -32.46 22.43 16.34
N GLN A 26 -31.35 22.04 16.95
CA GLN A 26 -31.19 22.09 18.40
C GLN A 26 -31.21 23.54 18.95
N GLN A 27 -30.53 24.48 18.27
CA GLN A 27 -30.51 25.90 18.65
C GLN A 27 -31.90 26.54 18.59
N GLN A 28 -32.75 26.10 17.65
CA GLN A 28 -34.13 26.55 17.53
C GLN A 28 -35.11 25.77 18.42
N GLY A 29 -34.64 24.84 19.25
CA GLY A 29 -35.43 24.12 20.26
C GLY A 29 -36.15 22.86 19.75
N HIS A 30 -35.77 22.33 18.59
CA HIS A 30 -36.34 21.10 18.04
C HIS A 30 -35.59 19.85 18.56
N THR A 31 -36.29 18.72 18.63
CA THR A 31 -35.73 17.47 19.17
C THR A 31 -35.30 16.54 18.03
N ILE A 32 -34.07 16.03 18.11
CA ILE A 32 -33.54 15.04 17.18
C ILE A 32 -33.52 13.68 17.88
N TYR A 33 -34.35 12.75 17.43
CA TYR A 33 -34.43 11.40 18.03
C TYR A 33 -33.31 10.49 17.56
N GLY A 34 -32.73 10.73 16.40
CA GLY A 34 -31.55 9.99 15.97
C GLY A 34 -30.97 10.43 14.63
N ILE A 35 -29.74 9.98 14.38
CA ILE A 35 -29.01 10.24 13.14
C ILE A 35 -28.58 8.93 12.48
N ILE A 36 -28.78 8.85 11.17
CA ILE A 36 -28.40 7.71 10.33
C ILE A 36 -27.26 8.15 9.42
N SER A 37 -26.05 7.64 9.65
CA SER A 37 -24.89 8.02 8.83
C SER A 37 -23.79 6.96 8.79
N PRO A 38 -23.27 6.59 7.61
CA PRO A 38 -22.05 5.79 7.53
C PRO A 38 -20.79 6.60 7.91
N ASP A 39 -20.87 7.94 7.90
CA ASP A 39 -19.77 8.85 8.15
C ASP A 39 -19.31 8.78 9.63
N PRO A 40 -18.03 8.43 9.90
CA PRO A 40 -17.50 8.40 11.26
C PRO A 40 -17.57 9.74 12.00
N ASP A 41 -17.44 10.87 11.30
CA ASP A 41 -17.37 12.18 11.93
C ASP A 41 -18.77 12.66 12.33
N VAL A 42 -19.79 12.39 11.51
CA VAL A 42 -21.20 12.61 11.87
C VAL A 42 -21.60 11.77 13.09
N ARG A 43 -21.19 10.50 13.12
CA ARG A 43 -21.46 9.62 14.27
C ARG A 43 -20.76 10.07 15.53
N ARG A 44 -19.49 10.48 15.43
CA ARG A 44 -18.76 11.06 16.57
C ARG A 44 -19.45 12.32 17.09
N TRP A 45 -19.94 13.19 16.20
CA TRP A 45 -20.73 14.36 16.61
C TRP A 45 -22.00 13.93 17.37
N ALA A 46 -22.73 12.93 16.89
CA ALA A 46 -23.94 12.44 17.56
C ALA A 46 -23.64 11.83 18.93
N GLU A 47 -22.56 11.05 19.06
CA GLU A 47 -22.08 10.49 20.32
C GLU A 47 -21.79 11.57 21.36
N THR A 48 -21.09 12.64 20.97
CA THR A 48 -20.75 13.75 21.89
C THR A 48 -21.98 14.47 22.45
N ARG A 49 -23.09 14.45 21.72
CA ARG A 49 -24.38 15.05 22.10
C ARG A 49 -25.39 14.04 22.65
N GLN A 50 -24.97 12.78 22.83
CA GLN A 50 -25.82 11.68 23.30
C GLN A 50 -27.07 11.46 22.44
N ILE A 51 -26.96 11.73 21.13
CA ILE A 51 -28.03 11.46 20.16
C ILE A 51 -27.87 10.02 19.65
N PRO A 52 -28.93 9.18 19.69
CA PRO A 52 -28.89 7.84 19.12
C PRO A 52 -28.47 7.86 17.66
N HIS A 53 -27.65 6.91 17.23
CA HIS A 53 -27.20 6.86 15.84
C HIS A 53 -26.94 5.44 15.34
N ILE A 54 -27.03 5.25 14.02
CA ILE A 54 -26.70 3.99 13.33
C ILE A 54 -25.94 4.25 12.02
N SER A 55 -25.23 3.24 11.52
CA SER A 55 -24.47 3.32 10.26
C SER A 55 -24.96 2.39 9.15
N LYS A 56 -25.86 1.45 9.46
CA LYS A 56 -26.22 0.35 8.55
C LYS A 56 -27.60 0.56 7.94
N SER A 57 -27.67 0.39 6.62
CA SER A 57 -28.92 0.48 5.85
C SER A 57 -30.01 -0.49 6.33
N LYS A 58 -29.64 -1.71 6.75
CA LYS A 58 -30.59 -2.72 7.24
C LYS A 58 -31.25 -2.37 8.58
N GLU A 59 -30.66 -1.45 9.35
CA GLU A 59 -31.15 -1.06 10.68
C GLU A 59 -32.02 0.22 10.62
N ILE A 60 -32.14 0.87 9.44
CA ILE A 60 -32.88 2.12 9.25
C ILE A 60 -34.34 2.01 9.70
N MET A 61 -35.09 1.04 9.17
CA MET A 61 -36.52 0.92 9.47
C MET A 61 -36.81 0.59 10.94
N PRO A 62 -36.14 -0.39 11.58
CA PRO A 62 -36.28 -0.61 13.01
C PRO A 62 -35.94 0.62 13.86
N PHE A 63 -34.93 1.39 13.45
CA PHE A 63 -34.48 2.58 14.16
C PHE A 63 -35.48 3.75 14.07
N LEU A 64 -36.01 4.02 12.87
CA LEU A 64 -37.02 5.07 12.67
C LEU A 64 -38.35 4.76 13.38
N ARG A 65 -38.69 3.48 13.57
CA ARG A 65 -39.94 3.08 14.26
C ARG A 65 -39.90 3.16 15.79
N GLN A 66 -38.76 3.49 16.39
CA GLN A 66 -38.63 3.55 17.85
C GLN A 66 -39.50 4.64 18.47
N HIS A 67 -39.69 5.74 17.75
CA HIS A 67 -40.47 6.88 18.17
C HIS A 67 -41.40 7.32 17.04
N SER A 68 -42.55 7.91 17.39
CA SER A 68 -43.33 8.69 16.44
C SER A 68 -42.70 10.08 16.31
N PHE A 69 -42.56 10.61 15.10
CA PHE A 69 -41.84 11.85 14.86
C PHE A 69 -42.46 12.69 13.74
N ASP A 70 -42.22 14.00 13.73
CA ASP A 70 -42.84 14.93 12.78
C ASP A 70 -42.16 14.90 11.40
N TYR A 71 -40.83 14.97 11.36
CA TYR A 71 -40.07 15.13 10.11
C TYR A 71 -38.89 14.16 9.96
N LEU A 72 -38.64 13.71 8.73
CA LEU A 72 -37.39 13.03 8.34
C LEU A 72 -36.60 13.96 7.42
N PHE A 73 -35.36 14.31 7.80
CA PHE A 73 -34.48 15.11 6.94
C PHE A 73 -33.44 14.23 6.25
N SER A 74 -33.46 14.19 4.93
CA SER A 74 -32.45 13.57 4.07
C SER A 74 -31.51 14.64 3.53
N ILE A 75 -30.25 14.61 3.98
CA ILE A 75 -29.27 15.67 3.71
C ILE A 75 -28.00 15.03 3.16
N VAL A 76 -27.73 15.21 1.87
CA VAL A 76 -26.57 14.57 1.20
C VAL A 76 -26.57 13.06 1.48
N ASN A 77 -27.69 12.40 1.20
CA ASN A 77 -27.86 10.97 1.48
C ASN A 77 -27.67 10.17 0.17
N PRO A 78 -26.68 9.27 0.08
CA PRO A 78 -26.46 8.46 -1.12
C PRO A 78 -27.42 7.26 -1.24
N LEU A 79 -28.24 6.99 -0.22
CA LEU A 79 -29.16 5.85 -0.18
C LEU A 79 -30.55 6.26 -0.68
N VAL A 80 -31.09 5.49 -1.63
CA VAL A 80 -32.52 5.56 -1.96
C VAL A 80 -33.31 4.94 -0.82
N LEU A 81 -34.15 5.75 -0.18
CA LEU A 81 -34.99 5.30 0.92
C LEU A 81 -36.21 4.52 0.39
N PRO A 82 -36.62 3.43 1.08
CA PRO A 82 -37.85 2.73 0.70
C PRO A 82 -39.06 3.64 0.93
N GLU A 83 -40.10 3.48 0.11
CA GLU A 83 -41.33 4.30 0.19
C GLU A 83 -41.94 4.27 1.59
N GLU A 84 -41.86 3.14 2.29
CA GLU A 84 -42.32 3.00 3.67
C GLU A 84 -41.64 3.99 4.63
N ALA A 85 -40.34 4.30 4.44
CA ALA A 85 -39.63 5.27 5.27
C ALA A 85 -40.16 6.70 5.08
N LEU A 86 -40.64 7.01 3.86
CA LEU A 86 -41.17 8.33 3.52
C LEU A 86 -42.53 8.60 4.17
N GLN A 87 -43.27 7.54 4.53
CA GLN A 87 -44.59 7.60 5.15
C GLN A 87 -44.57 7.57 6.69
N LEU A 88 -43.42 7.29 7.31
CA LEU A 88 -43.28 7.27 8.78
C LEU A 88 -43.43 8.63 9.46
N PRO A 89 -42.92 9.76 8.92
CA PRO A 89 -43.07 11.06 9.56
C PRO A 89 -44.55 11.47 9.60
N GLN A 90 -44.99 12.04 10.72
CA GLN A 90 -46.37 12.52 10.86
C GLN A 90 -46.71 13.71 9.96
N ARG A 91 -45.68 14.44 9.51
CA ARG A 91 -45.84 15.62 8.66
C ARG A 91 -45.20 15.43 7.30
N MET A 92 -43.88 15.25 7.23
CA MET A 92 -43.18 15.22 5.94
C MET A 92 -41.79 14.60 6.01
N ALA A 93 -41.37 13.92 4.94
CA ALA A 93 -39.97 13.62 4.66
C ALA A 93 -39.41 14.68 3.71
N ILE A 94 -38.27 15.28 4.05
CA ILE A 94 -37.71 16.46 3.37
C ILE A 94 -36.29 16.12 2.91
N ASN A 95 -35.98 16.40 1.64
CA ASN A 95 -34.66 16.21 1.08
C ASN A 95 -34.00 17.53 0.69
N TYR A 96 -32.68 17.59 0.88
CA TYR A 96 -31.80 18.59 0.30
C TYR A 96 -31.27 18.11 -1.05
N HIS A 97 -31.46 18.93 -2.08
CA HIS A 97 -30.89 18.74 -3.40
C HIS A 97 -30.03 19.94 -3.80
N ASP A 98 -28.84 19.70 -4.34
CA ASP A 98 -27.87 20.73 -4.72
C ASP A 98 -28.10 21.28 -6.13
N ALA A 99 -29.36 21.54 -6.49
CA ALA A 99 -29.75 22.10 -7.78
C ALA A 99 -31.11 22.83 -7.74
N PRO A 100 -31.41 23.72 -8.71
CA PRO A 100 -32.71 24.37 -8.82
C PRO A 100 -33.73 23.44 -9.49
N LEU A 101 -34.41 22.61 -8.69
CA LEU A 101 -35.43 21.68 -9.18
C LEU A 101 -36.57 22.41 -9.94
N PRO A 102 -37.15 21.77 -10.99
CA PRO A 102 -36.97 20.39 -11.45
C PRO A 102 -35.72 20.13 -12.32
N ARG A 103 -34.89 21.16 -12.58
CA ARG A 103 -33.69 21.00 -13.39
C ARG A 103 -32.59 20.32 -12.57
N TYR A 104 -31.77 19.53 -13.24
CA TYR A 104 -30.57 18.88 -12.69
C TYR A 104 -30.87 17.95 -11.50
N ALA A 105 -31.99 17.22 -11.55
CA ALA A 105 -32.27 16.08 -10.67
C ALA A 105 -31.20 14.98 -10.81
N GLY A 106 -31.02 14.16 -9.78
CA GLY A 106 -30.03 13.08 -9.77
C GLY A 106 -28.72 13.47 -9.07
N VAL A 107 -27.56 13.23 -9.68
CA VAL A 107 -26.26 13.41 -9.00
C VAL A 107 -25.28 14.29 -9.76
N HIS A 108 -24.35 14.92 -9.02
CA HIS A 108 -23.31 15.81 -9.55
C HIS A 108 -23.87 17.03 -10.30
N ALA A 109 -24.97 17.60 -9.80
CA ALA A 109 -25.70 18.69 -10.45
C ALA A 109 -24.82 19.91 -10.76
N THR A 110 -23.91 20.28 -9.85
CA THR A 110 -22.98 21.40 -10.05
C THR A 110 -22.05 21.18 -11.25
N SER A 111 -21.56 19.96 -11.46
CA SER A 111 -20.76 19.61 -12.64
C SER A 111 -21.57 19.70 -13.93
N TRP A 112 -22.81 19.23 -13.93
CA TRP A 112 -23.67 19.28 -15.11
C TRP A 112 -24.08 20.71 -15.48
N ALA A 113 -24.36 21.56 -14.47
CA ALA A 113 -24.63 22.98 -14.70
C ALA A 113 -23.42 23.68 -15.33
N LEU A 114 -22.21 23.38 -14.87
CA LEU A 114 -20.97 23.90 -15.48
C LEU A 114 -20.78 23.39 -16.91
N LEU A 115 -20.97 22.09 -17.17
CA LEU A 115 -20.86 21.51 -18.52
C LEU A 115 -21.86 22.12 -19.50
N ASN A 116 -23.06 22.45 -19.03
CA ASN A 116 -24.10 23.12 -19.81
C ASN A 116 -23.93 24.65 -19.86
N GLN A 117 -22.87 25.18 -19.25
CA GLN A 117 -22.51 26.61 -19.25
C GLN A 117 -23.62 27.51 -18.69
N GLU A 118 -24.31 27.03 -17.65
CA GLU A 118 -25.28 27.86 -16.93
C GLU A 118 -24.61 29.09 -16.30
N SER A 119 -25.31 30.21 -16.28
CA SER A 119 -24.91 31.41 -15.54
C SER A 119 -25.40 31.41 -14.09
N GLU A 120 -26.37 30.57 -13.79
CA GLU A 120 -27.05 30.48 -12.50
C GLU A 120 -27.35 29.01 -12.16
N HIS A 121 -27.20 28.68 -10.88
CA HIS A 121 -27.53 27.38 -10.30
C HIS A 121 -28.39 27.61 -9.05
N GLY A 122 -28.47 26.64 -8.15
CA GLY A 122 -29.18 26.82 -6.89
C GLY A 122 -29.20 25.58 -6.04
N ILE A 123 -29.99 25.67 -4.98
CA ILE A 123 -30.32 24.55 -4.09
C ILE A 123 -31.81 24.48 -3.89
N THR A 124 -32.31 23.29 -3.55
CA THR A 124 -33.71 23.06 -3.26
C THR A 124 -33.87 22.16 -2.03
N TRP A 125 -34.69 22.60 -1.08
CA TRP A 125 -35.31 21.75 -0.08
C TRP A 125 -36.71 21.38 -0.59
N HIS A 126 -36.99 20.09 -0.74
CA HIS A 126 -38.26 19.61 -1.29
C HIS A 126 -38.79 18.43 -0.49
N GLU A 127 -40.09 18.17 -0.62
CA GLU A 127 -40.72 16.97 -0.10
C GLU A 127 -40.21 15.72 -0.83
N MET A 128 -40.00 14.65 -0.09
CA MET A 128 -39.62 13.35 -0.63
C MET A 128 -40.87 12.56 -1.03
N VAL A 129 -40.93 12.18 -2.29
CA VAL A 129 -41.92 11.26 -2.85
C VAL A 129 -41.23 10.04 -3.45
N ALA A 130 -41.98 9.05 -3.92
CA ALA A 130 -41.42 7.83 -4.50
C ALA A 130 -40.54 8.10 -5.74
N GLU A 131 -40.88 9.14 -6.53
CA GLU A 131 -40.07 9.57 -7.66
C GLU A 131 -38.93 10.51 -7.21
N VAL A 132 -37.72 10.22 -7.67
CA VAL A 132 -36.49 10.94 -7.28
C VAL A 132 -36.56 12.42 -7.68
N ASP A 133 -36.38 13.28 -6.68
CA ASP A 133 -36.35 14.74 -6.77
C ASP A 133 -37.59 15.38 -7.41
N ALA A 134 -38.77 14.74 -7.29
CA ALA A 134 -40.00 15.20 -7.95
C ALA A 134 -41.07 15.81 -7.01
N GLY A 135 -40.86 15.78 -5.69
CA GLY A 135 -41.84 16.27 -4.72
C GLY A 135 -41.87 17.80 -4.62
N ASP A 136 -42.87 18.34 -3.92
CA ASP A 136 -43.10 19.78 -3.87
C ASP A 136 -41.92 20.55 -3.27
N ILE A 137 -41.59 21.69 -3.87
CA ILE A 137 -40.52 22.59 -3.42
C ILE A 137 -40.98 23.29 -2.15
N LEU A 138 -40.18 23.18 -1.10
CA LEU A 138 -40.40 23.86 0.18
C LEU A 138 -39.62 25.17 0.22
N ARG A 139 -38.37 25.14 -0.26
CA ARG A 139 -37.49 26.31 -0.36
C ARG A 139 -36.51 26.11 -1.49
N GLN A 140 -36.33 27.13 -2.32
CA GLN A 140 -35.34 27.11 -3.40
C GLN A 140 -34.60 28.44 -3.43
N VAL A 141 -33.28 28.38 -3.55
CA VAL A 141 -32.41 29.56 -3.54
C VAL A 141 -31.48 29.50 -4.75
N SER A 142 -31.41 30.61 -5.48
CA SER A 142 -30.50 30.77 -6.61
C SER A 142 -29.06 31.06 -6.13
N VAL A 143 -28.08 30.53 -6.86
CA VAL A 143 -26.65 30.76 -6.66
C VAL A 143 -26.01 31.16 -7.99
N PRO A 144 -25.34 32.31 -8.10
CA PRO A 144 -24.69 32.72 -9.34
C PRO A 144 -23.41 31.90 -9.61
N ILE A 145 -23.24 31.47 -10.86
CA ILE A 145 -22.01 30.83 -11.34
C ILE A 145 -21.07 31.91 -11.87
N THR A 146 -19.85 31.97 -11.33
CA THR A 146 -18.79 32.86 -11.80
C THR A 146 -17.87 32.15 -12.78
N PRO A 147 -17.18 32.85 -13.70
CA PRO A 147 -16.29 32.22 -14.70
C PRO A 147 -15.17 31.35 -14.11
N THR A 148 -14.78 31.60 -12.86
CA THR A 148 -13.75 30.85 -12.13
C THR A 148 -14.30 29.69 -11.31
N ASP A 149 -15.63 29.51 -11.25
CA ASP A 149 -16.20 28.44 -10.45
C ASP A 149 -15.86 27.07 -11.02
N THR A 150 -15.44 26.19 -10.12
CA THR A 150 -15.28 24.74 -10.34
C THR A 150 -16.46 24.01 -9.71
N ALA A 151 -16.61 22.71 -10.00
CA ALA A 151 -17.63 21.90 -9.33
C ALA A 151 -17.49 21.96 -7.80
N LEU A 152 -16.25 22.01 -7.29
CA LEU A 152 -15.96 22.21 -5.88
C LEU A 152 -16.44 23.57 -5.35
N THR A 153 -16.04 24.67 -5.97
CA THR A 153 -16.38 26.00 -5.44
C THR A 153 -17.86 26.33 -5.60
N LEU A 154 -18.51 25.85 -6.67
CA LEU A 154 -19.95 25.97 -6.84
C LEU A 154 -20.70 25.15 -5.78
N ASN A 155 -20.24 23.93 -5.47
CA ASN A 155 -20.82 23.13 -4.40
C ASN A 155 -20.64 23.80 -3.03
N ALA A 156 -19.52 24.47 -2.77
CA ALA A 156 -19.33 25.27 -1.55
C ALA A 156 -20.32 26.45 -1.47
N LYS A 157 -20.58 27.17 -2.57
CA LYS A 157 -21.62 28.20 -2.60
C LYS A 157 -23.01 27.62 -2.34
N CYS A 158 -23.30 26.43 -2.89
CA CYS A 158 -24.56 25.72 -2.64
C CYS A 158 -24.68 25.33 -1.16
N TYR A 159 -23.61 24.85 -0.55
CA TYR A 159 -23.56 24.53 0.87
C TYR A 159 -23.90 25.74 1.75
N ASP A 160 -23.30 26.91 1.48
CA ASP A 160 -23.57 28.14 2.23
C ASP A 160 -25.03 28.61 2.04
N ALA A 161 -25.54 28.53 0.82
CA ALA A 161 -26.93 28.83 0.50
C ALA A 161 -27.90 27.85 1.21
N ALA A 162 -27.54 26.56 1.26
CA ALA A 162 -28.32 25.52 1.91
C ALA A 162 -28.47 25.76 3.41
N MET A 163 -27.38 26.15 4.10
CA MET A 163 -27.43 26.46 5.53
C MET A 163 -28.37 27.62 5.84
N THR A 164 -28.28 28.69 5.05
CA THR A 164 -29.16 29.87 5.21
C THR A 164 -30.62 29.49 4.94
N ALA A 165 -30.88 28.80 3.82
CA ALA A 165 -32.22 28.36 3.44
C ALA A 165 -32.82 27.37 4.45
N PHE A 166 -32.00 26.50 5.05
CA PHE A 166 -32.45 25.55 6.05
C PHE A 166 -32.88 26.24 7.34
N ALA A 167 -32.13 27.24 7.80
CA ALA A 167 -32.49 28.00 9.00
C ALA A 167 -33.86 28.68 8.84
N ASP A 168 -34.13 29.27 7.68
CA ASP A 168 -35.44 29.84 7.34
C ASP A 168 -36.54 28.77 7.28
N LEU A 169 -36.25 27.64 6.61
CA LEU A 169 -37.18 26.52 6.47
C LEU A 169 -37.60 25.98 7.84
N VAL A 170 -36.68 25.78 8.78
CA VAL A 170 -36.99 25.29 10.13
C VAL A 170 -37.91 26.25 10.87
N VAL A 171 -37.72 27.56 10.73
CA VAL A 171 -38.63 28.58 11.30
C VAL A 171 -40.04 28.49 10.70
N GLU A 172 -40.14 28.29 9.38
CA GLU A 172 -41.44 28.16 8.69
C GLU A 172 -42.17 26.86 9.09
N LEU A 173 -41.43 25.75 9.21
CA LEU A 173 -41.93 24.45 9.70
C LEU A 173 -42.44 24.53 11.14
N GLY A 174 -41.68 25.18 12.03
CA GLY A 174 -42.05 25.36 13.44
C GLY A 174 -43.25 26.29 13.64
N ASN A 175 -43.50 27.21 12.71
CA ASN A 175 -44.65 28.11 12.77
C ASN A 175 -45.87 27.61 11.97
N GLY A 176 -45.75 26.49 11.24
CA GLY A 176 -46.82 25.95 10.39
C GLY A 176 -47.22 26.87 9.23
N ARG A 177 -46.29 27.71 8.73
CA ARG A 177 -46.55 28.68 7.65
C ARG A 177 -46.00 28.28 6.29
N LEU A 178 -45.43 27.08 6.19
CA LEU A 178 -44.84 26.58 4.95
C LEU A 178 -45.91 26.49 3.85
N GLN A 179 -45.58 26.97 2.66
CA GLN A 179 -46.40 26.81 1.46
C GLN A 179 -45.60 26.06 0.39
N PRO A 180 -45.75 24.73 0.31
CA PRO A 180 -45.11 23.94 -0.74
C PRO A 180 -45.58 24.37 -2.13
N HIS A 181 -44.67 24.32 -3.10
CA HIS A 181 -44.94 24.63 -4.50
C HIS A 181 -44.65 23.40 -5.37
N ALA A 182 -45.67 22.93 -6.09
CA ALA A 182 -45.51 21.79 -7.01
C ALA A 182 -44.53 22.10 -8.14
N GLN A 183 -43.66 21.14 -8.44
CA GLN A 183 -42.70 21.24 -9.54
C GLN A 183 -43.39 21.15 -10.91
N ASP A 184 -42.93 21.93 -11.89
CA ASP A 184 -43.30 21.74 -13.30
C ASP A 184 -42.36 20.73 -13.99
N LEU A 185 -42.68 19.45 -13.84
CA LEU A 185 -41.84 18.35 -14.33
C LEU A 185 -41.63 18.32 -15.86
N ARG A 186 -42.33 19.15 -16.65
CA ARG A 186 -42.07 19.31 -18.09
C ARG A 186 -40.69 19.92 -18.36
N HIS A 187 -40.15 20.65 -17.40
CA HIS A 187 -38.82 21.26 -17.46
C HIS A 187 -37.74 20.43 -16.74
N ARG A 188 -38.06 19.18 -16.37
CA ARG A 188 -37.16 18.30 -15.62
C ARG A 188 -35.97 17.88 -16.49
N SER A 189 -34.77 17.98 -15.93
CA SER A 189 -33.57 17.32 -16.44
C SER A 189 -32.99 16.42 -15.37
N TYR A 190 -32.58 15.21 -15.75
CA TYR A 190 -32.13 14.18 -14.82
C TYR A 190 -30.77 13.63 -15.25
N PHE A 191 -29.85 13.53 -14.30
CA PHE A 191 -28.51 13.00 -14.50
C PHE A 191 -28.27 11.81 -13.59
N GLY A 192 -28.24 10.62 -14.20
CA GLY A 192 -28.11 9.36 -13.48
C GLY A 192 -26.70 9.12 -12.94
N PHE A 193 -26.60 8.23 -11.95
CA PHE A 193 -25.34 7.87 -11.29
C PHE A 193 -24.20 7.45 -12.23
N CYS A 194 -24.56 6.71 -13.28
CA CYS A 194 -23.63 6.19 -14.27
C CYS A 194 -23.50 7.04 -15.52
N GLN A 195 -24.23 8.15 -15.60
CA GLN A 195 -24.05 9.10 -16.69
C GLN A 195 -22.66 9.73 -16.60
N ARG A 196 -21.99 9.87 -17.75
CA ARG A 196 -20.62 10.39 -17.85
C ARG A 196 -20.55 11.55 -18.83
N PRO A 197 -19.57 12.47 -18.67
CA PRO A 197 -19.30 13.49 -19.67
C PRO A 197 -19.04 12.86 -21.04
N LEU A 198 -19.39 13.59 -22.10
CA LEU A 198 -19.15 13.13 -23.46
C LEU A 198 -17.65 12.86 -23.67
N GLN A 199 -17.38 11.86 -24.50
CA GLN A 199 -16.04 11.44 -24.93
C GLN A 199 -15.10 11.11 -23.74
N GLY A 200 -15.62 10.70 -22.58
CA GLY A 200 -14.80 10.35 -21.41
C GLY A 200 -14.02 11.53 -20.79
N GLY A 201 -14.49 12.75 -21.05
CA GLY A 201 -13.85 13.99 -20.58
C GLY A 201 -12.67 14.45 -21.43
N PHE A 202 -12.51 13.95 -22.66
CA PHE A 202 -11.55 14.48 -23.60
C PHE A 202 -11.94 15.86 -24.12
N ILE A 203 -10.96 16.75 -24.22
CA ILE A 203 -11.08 18.05 -24.87
C ILE A 203 -11.29 17.81 -26.37
N SER A 204 -12.36 18.41 -26.91
CA SER A 204 -12.56 18.51 -28.36
C SER A 204 -12.21 19.91 -28.84
N TRP A 205 -11.46 20.00 -29.94
CA TRP A 205 -11.07 21.27 -30.54
C TRP A 205 -12.18 21.86 -31.43
N GLN A 206 -13.29 21.14 -31.59
CA GLN A 206 -14.53 21.65 -32.19
C GLN A 206 -15.37 22.47 -31.20
N ASN A 207 -14.87 22.68 -29.98
CA ASN A 207 -15.50 23.52 -28.98
C ASN A 207 -14.80 24.90 -28.93
N ASP A 208 -15.53 25.90 -28.44
CA ASP A 208 -14.97 27.20 -28.08
C ASP A 208 -14.21 27.14 -26.74
N ALA A 209 -13.52 28.23 -26.41
CA ALA A 209 -12.76 28.33 -25.17
C ALA A 209 -13.62 28.14 -23.92
N ASP A 210 -14.85 28.65 -23.94
CA ASP A 210 -15.75 28.63 -22.79
C ASP A 210 -16.21 27.19 -22.48
N ALA A 211 -16.57 26.42 -23.50
CA ALA A 211 -16.90 25.00 -23.38
C ALA A 211 -15.71 24.16 -22.89
N ILE A 212 -14.48 24.44 -23.38
CA ILE A 212 -13.27 23.72 -22.94
C ILE A 212 -12.94 24.03 -21.48
N THR A 213 -12.98 25.31 -21.09
CA THR A 213 -12.73 25.69 -19.69
C THR A 213 -13.85 25.19 -18.77
N ALA A 214 -15.10 25.19 -19.22
CA ALA A 214 -16.24 24.62 -18.50
C ALA A 214 -16.06 23.12 -18.23
N LEU A 215 -15.62 22.33 -19.21
CA LEU A 215 -15.28 20.92 -19.02
C LEU A 215 -14.25 20.71 -17.91
N VAL A 216 -13.16 21.49 -17.91
CA VAL A 216 -12.10 21.35 -16.91
C VAL A 216 -12.61 21.74 -15.52
N ARG A 217 -13.35 22.85 -15.42
CA ARG A 217 -13.95 23.33 -14.15
C ARG A 217 -14.98 22.35 -13.59
N ALA A 218 -15.82 21.77 -14.44
CA ALA A 218 -16.85 20.80 -14.07
C ALA A 218 -16.29 19.49 -13.50
N LEU A 219 -15.06 19.11 -13.90
CA LEU A 219 -14.38 17.91 -13.43
C LEU A 219 -13.32 18.19 -12.34
N THR A 220 -13.30 19.42 -11.81
CA THR A 220 -12.39 19.82 -10.72
C THR A 220 -13.09 19.71 -9.36
N PHE A 221 -12.76 18.65 -8.61
CA PHE A 221 -13.35 18.31 -7.30
C PHE A 221 -12.39 18.55 -6.11
N GLY A 222 -11.14 18.95 -6.37
CA GLY A 222 -10.11 19.17 -5.36
C GLY A 222 -9.86 17.94 -4.46
N PRO A 223 -10.06 18.04 -3.13
CA PRO A 223 -9.74 16.95 -2.23
C PRO A 223 -10.79 15.84 -2.20
N TYR A 224 -11.96 16.01 -2.85
CA TYR A 224 -13.09 15.09 -2.77
C TYR A 224 -13.09 14.03 -3.90
N PRO A 225 -13.83 12.91 -3.72
CA PRO A 225 -14.02 11.92 -4.76
C PRO A 225 -14.64 12.50 -6.04
N ASN A 226 -14.06 12.17 -7.21
CA ASN A 226 -14.61 12.54 -8.51
C ASN A 226 -15.05 11.28 -9.29
N ARG A 227 -16.36 11.08 -9.43
CA ARG A 227 -16.92 9.91 -10.16
C ARG A 227 -17.10 10.15 -11.65
N LEU A 228 -17.09 11.40 -12.10
CA LEU A 228 -17.35 11.75 -13.49
C LEU A 228 -16.14 11.53 -14.40
N GLY A 229 -14.92 11.59 -13.87
CA GLY A 229 -13.68 11.46 -14.65
C GLY A 229 -12.82 12.72 -14.54
N LEU A 230 -11.59 12.63 -15.04
CA LEU A 230 -10.70 13.80 -15.15
C LEU A 230 -10.65 14.35 -16.59
N PRO A 231 -10.40 15.66 -16.79
CA PRO A 231 -10.22 16.24 -18.11
C PRO A 231 -9.00 15.65 -18.82
N LYS A 232 -9.15 15.32 -20.11
CA LYS A 232 -8.13 14.62 -20.88
C LYS A 232 -7.75 15.37 -22.15
N LEU A 233 -6.49 15.31 -22.52
CA LEU A 233 -5.93 15.79 -23.78
C LEU A 233 -5.43 14.59 -24.59
N TRP A 234 -5.84 14.51 -25.86
CA TRP A 234 -5.37 13.47 -26.78
C TRP A 234 -4.17 13.96 -27.61
N LEU A 235 -3.08 13.18 -27.62
CA LEU A 235 -1.88 13.44 -28.42
C LEU A 235 -1.74 12.51 -29.63
N GLY A 236 -2.75 11.69 -29.95
CA GLY A 236 -2.74 10.79 -31.12
C GLY A 236 -2.11 9.42 -30.87
N ARG A 237 -1.41 9.28 -29.74
CA ARG A 237 -0.78 8.03 -29.29
C ARG A 237 -0.97 7.78 -27.80
N GLU A 238 -1.04 8.83 -27.00
CA GLU A 238 -1.22 8.76 -25.56
C GLU A 238 -2.12 9.91 -25.10
N ALA A 239 -2.70 9.75 -23.92
CA ALA A 239 -3.57 10.73 -23.30
C ALA A 239 -2.88 11.35 -22.07
N LEU A 240 -3.10 12.65 -21.89
CA LEU A 240 -2.69 13.39 -20.72
C LEU A 240 -3.91 13.85 -19.93
N LEU A 241 -3.74 14.00 -18.63
CA LEU A 241 -4.69 14.71 -17.78
C LEU A 241 -4.41 16.20 -17.83
N VAL A 242 -5.46 17.01 -17.75
CA VAL A 242 -5.37 18.48 -17.69
C VAL A 242 -5.84 18.93 -16.32
N GLY A 243 -4.98 19.67 -15.60
CA GLY A 243 -5.31 20.16 -14.27
C GLY A 243 -6.17 21.42 -14.31
N THR A 244 -5.77 22.42 -15.11
CA THR A 244 -6.55 23.66 -15.29
C THR A 244 -6.53 24.13 -16.74
N ALA A 245 -7.53 24.93 -17.11
CA ALA A 245 -7.61 25.59 -18.40
C ALA A 245 -8.06 27.04 -18.23
N GLU A 246 -7.42 27.95 -18.96
CA GLU A 246 -7.70 29.38 -18.95
C GLU A 246 -7.93 29.89 -20.39
N SER A 247 -8.98 30.68 -20.59
CA SER A 247 -9.22 31.38 -21.86
C SER A 247 -8.30 32.60 -21.95
N LEU A 248 -7.54 32.71 -23.04
CA LEU A 248 -6.59 33.80 -23.26
C LEU A 248 -7.27 35.00 -23.92
N LEU A 249 -6.92 36.21 -23.49
CA LEU A 249 -7.49 37.45 -24.05
C LEU A 249 -7.01 37.78 -25.48
N THR A 250 -6.08 37.00 -26.02
CA THR A 250 -5.52 37.22 -27.37
C THR A 250 -6.39 36.56 -28.42
N SER A 251 -6.59 37.21 -29.56
CA SER A 251 -7.24 36.56 -30.71
C SER A 251 -6.23 35.72 -31.49
N SER A 252 -6.66 34.54 -31.96
CA SER A 252 -5.90 33.73 -32.92
C SER A 252 -6.77 33.44 -34.13
N TYR A 253 -6.19 33.56 -35.32
CA TYR A 253 -6.83 33.16 -36.58
C TYR A 253 -6.38 31.78 -37.07
N GLN A 254 -5.64 31.05 -36.22
CA GLN A 254 -5.20 29.70 -36.53
C GLN A 254 -6.37 28.72 -36.43
N PRO A 255 -6.38 27.63 -37.24
CA PRO A 255 -7.41 26.61 -37.14
C PRO A 255 -7.48 26.01 -35.72
N PRO A 256 -8.67 25.60 -35.23
CA PRO A 256 -8.80 24.98 -33.92
C PRO A 256 -7.91 23.73 -33.77
N GLY A 257 -7.35 23.58 -32.57
CA GLY A 257 -6.36 22.57 -32.21
C GLY A 257 -4.91 22.95 -32.55
N THR A 258 -4.67 24.11 -33.17
CA THR A 258 -3.30 24.54 -33.51
C THR A 258 -2.54 24.97 -32.25
N ILE A 259 -1.37 24.38 -32.02
CA ILE A 259 -0.46 24.75 -30.92
C ILE A 259 0.14 26.13 -31.20
N LEU A 260 -0.11 27.08 -30.31
CA LEU A 260 0.36 28.47 -30.42
C LEU A 260 1.65 28.70 -29.64
N ALA A 261 1.77 28.10 -28.47
CA ALA A 261 2.95 28.16 -27.63
C ALA A 261 3.11 26.88 -26.80
N ILE A 262 4.36 26.50 -26.55
CA ILE A 262 4.73 25.40 -25.68
C ILE A 262 5.65 26.00 -24.63
N ASN A 263 5.17 26.05 -23.38
CA ASN A 263 5.94 26.51 -22.24
C ASN A 263 6.29 25.29 -21.36
N ASP A 264 7.05 25.53 -20.28
CA ASP A 264 7.45 24.44 -19.38
C ASP A 264 6.25 23.83 -18.63
N ASP A 265 5.25 24.65 -18.30
CA ASP A 265 4.08 24.28 -17.48
C ASP A 265 2.73 24.45 -18.19
N SER A 266 2.72 25.00 -19.41
CA SER A 266 1.50 25.29 -20.15
C SER A 266 1.57 24.99 -21.65
N LEU A 267 0.41 24.63 -22.22
CA LEU A 267 0.20 24.44 -23.65
C LEU A 267 -0.88 25.40 -24.13
N HIS A 268 -0.52 26.33 -25.02
CA HIS A 268 -1.49 27.29 -25.58
C HIS A 268 -2.00 26.78 -26.91
N VAL A 269 -3.31 26.68 -27.08
CA VAL A 269 -3.95 26.07 -28.25
C VAL A 269 -5.08 26.95 -28.77
N ALA A 270 -5.14 27.14 -30.09
CA ALA A 270 -6.27 27.81 -30.75
C ALA A 270 -7.56 26.98 -30.62
N THR A 271 -8.69 27.66 -30.43
CA THR A 271 -10.04 27.05 -30.39
C THR A 271 -10.93 27.69 -31.47
N LEU A 272 -12.24 27.42 -31.45
CA LEU A 272 -13.21 28.15 -32.29
C LEU A 272 -13.36 29.64 -31.92
N SER A 273 -12.97 30.02 -30.69
CA SER A 273 -13.02 31.39 -30.20
C SER A 273 -11.61 31.87 -29.80
N GLN A 274 -11.42 32.23 -28.54
CA GLN A 274 -10.13 32.58 -27.97
C GLN A 274 -9.25 31.33 -27.79
N PRO A 275 -7.93 31.45 -27.85
CA PRO A 275 -7.05 30.37 -27.44
C PRO A 275 -7.25 29.99 -25.97
N VAL A 276 -6.94 28.75 -25.65
CA VAL A 276 -6.90 28.26 -24.26
C VAL A 276 -5.47 27.91 -23.87
N ALA A 277 -5.09 28.22 -22.64
CA ALA A 277 -3.89 27.71 -22.00
C ALA A 277 -4.27 26.53 -21.10
N LEU A 278 -3.68 25.36 -21.36
CA LEU A 278 -3.83 24.16 -20.55
C LEU A 278 -2.62 24.02 -19.62
N HIS A 279 -2.84 23.82 -18.33
CA HIS A 279 -1.76 23.73 -17.33
C HIS A 279 -1.80 22.40 -16.55
N TYR A 280 -0.69 22.13 -15.86
CA TYR A 280 -0.53 20.97 -14.97
C TYR A 280 -0.81 19.64 -15.68
N LEU A 281 -0.21 19.47 -16.85
CA LEU A 281 -0.36 18.26 -17.65
C LEU A 281 0.39 17.09 -16.99
N THR A 282 -0.28 15.95 -16.85
CA THR A 282 0.30 14.73 -16.27
C THR A 282 -0.09 13.49 -17.05
N THR A 283 0.58 12.36 -16.82
CA THR A 283 0.08 11.05 -17.24
C THR A 283 -1.25 10.72 -16.56
N LEU A 284 -1.94 9.67 -17.03
CA LEU A 284 -3.19 9.18 -16.41
C LEU A 284 -3.02 8.70 -14.96
N THR A 285 -1.81 8.35 -14.56
CA THR A 285 -1.45 7.97 -13.19
C THR A 285 -0.87 9.13 -12.36
N GLY A 286 -0.83 10.33 -12.95
CA GLY A 286 -0.47 11.58 -12.28
C GLY A 286 1.03 11.80 -12.18
N GLN A 287 1.83 11.23 -13.08
CA GLN A 287 3.26 11.54 -13.17
C GLN A 287 3.46 12.84 -13.97
N PRO A 288 4.34 13.75 -13.51
CA PRO A 288 4.65 14.96 -14.25
C PRO A 288 5.28 14.60 -15.60
N VAL A 289 4.97 15.38 -16.64
CA VAL A 289 5.54 15.20 -17.98
C VAL A 289 6.41 16.39 -18.35
N LEU A 290 7.55 16.14 -18.98
CA LEU A 290 8.32 17.18 -19.66
C LEU A 290 7.65 17.44 -21.01
N LEU A 291 6.76 18.44 -21.03
CA LEU A 291 5.88 18.73 -22.16
C LEU A 291 6.64 18.90 -23.50
N PRO A 292 7.77 19.64 -23.57
CA PRO A 292 8.54 19.75 -24.82
C PRO A 292 9.07 18.41 -25.35
N ASP A 293 9.53 17.51 -24.46
CA ASP A 293 10.03 16.19 -24.85
C ASP A 293 8.91 15.29 -25.36
N LEU A 294 7.78 15.33 -24.68
CA LEU A 294 6.61 14.55 -25.05
C LEU A 294 6.06 14.97 -26.41
N LEU A 295 5.86 16.27 -26.63
CA LEU A 295 5.37 16.80 -27.90
C LEU A 295 6.36 16.51 -29.04
N ARG A 296 7.67 16.64 -28.80
CA ARG A 296 8.69 16.23 -29.78
C ARG A 296 8.57 14.75 -30.17
N ARG A 297 8.39 13.85 -29.21
CA ARG A 297 8.18 12.41 -29.48
C ARG A 297 6.87 12.13 -30.23
N ALA A 298 5.85 12.95 -30.00
CA ALA A 298 4.59 12.90 -30.74
C ALA A 298 4.67 13.58 -32.13
N GLY A 299 5.79 14.21 -32.49
CA GLY A 299 5.95 14.95 -33.75
C GLY A 299 5.19 16.29 -33.77
N LEU A 300 4.80 16.79 -32.60
CA LEU A 300 4.04 18.03 -32.41
C LEU A 300 4.99 19.19 -32.04
N ARG A 301 4.76 20.34 -32.66
CA ARG A 301 5.50 21.59 -32.43
C ARG A 301 4.54 22.78 -32.53
N VAL A 302 5.01 23.99 -32.21
CA VAL A 302 4.25 25.21 -32.50
C VAL A 302 3.86 25.24 -33.99
N GLY A 303 2.59 25.51 -34.26
CA GLY A 303 1.96 25.44 -35.59
C GLY A 303 1.40 24.06 -35.98
N SER A 304 1.72 22.99 -35.24
CA SER A 304 1.06 21.68 -35.43
C SER A 304 -0.38 21.73 -34.92
N ARG A 305 -1.28 20.97 -35.56
CA ARG A 305 -2.63 20.72 -35.03
C ARG A 305 -2.62 19.48 -34.15
N LEU A 306 -3.17 19.61 -32.94
CA LEU A 306 -3.45 18.48 -32.06
C LEU A 306 -4.52 17.58 -32.69
N PRO A 307 -4.39 16.26 -32.50
CA PRO A 307 -5.35 15.32 -33.06
C PRO A 307 -6.70 15.41 -32.35
N GLU A 308 -7.77 15.26 -33.12
CA GLU A 308 -9.13 15.11 -32.62
C GLU A 308 -9.45 13.62 -32.47
N LEU A 309 -10.34 13.27 -31.54
CA LEU A 309 -10.92 11.93 -31.51
C LEU A 309 -11.91 11.78 -32.67
N GLU A 310 -11.89 10.63 -33.33
CA GLU A 310 -12.89 10.34 -34.37
C GLU A 310 -14.28 10.28 -33.73
N PRO A 311 -15.34 10.81 -34.38
CA PRO A 311 -16.68 10.88 -33.79
C PRO A 311 -17.22 9.53 -33.30
N GLU A 312 -16.99 8.46 -34.04
CA GLU A 312 -17.41 7.10 -33.64
C GLU A 312 -16.66 6.63 -32.38
N THR A 313 -15.37 6.92 -32.30
CA THR A 313 -14.54 6.62 -31.13
C THR A 313 -15.00 7.41 -29.91
N ALA A 314 -15.30 8.70 -30.08
CA ALA A 314 -15.82 9.59 -29.04
C ALA A 314 -17.15 9.09 -28.42
N VAL A 315 -18.09 8.63 -29.26
CA VAL A 315 -19.33 8.02 -28.80
C VAL A 315 -19.06 6.71 -28.06
N MET A 316 -18.17 5.86 -28.60
CA MET A 316 -17.81 4.59 -27.99
C MET A 316 -17.18 4.77 -26.60
N LEU A 317 -16.28 5.75 -26.43
CA LEU A 317 -15.68 6.09 -25.13
C LEU A 317 -16.72 6.46 -24.09
N THR A 318 -17.72 7.26 -24.49
CA THR A 318 -18.82 7.65 -23.60
C THR A 318 -19.59 6.43 -23.10
N GLY A 319 -19.87 5.47 -23.99
CA GLY A 319 -20.53 4.20 -23.66
C GLY A 319 -19.70 3.37 -22.69
N ILE A 320 -18.42 3.16 -22.98
CA ILE A 320 -17.51 2.35 -22.15
C ILE A 320 -17.36 2.94 -20.74
N ASP A 321 -17.16 4.25 -20.61
CA ASP A 321 -17.05 4.89 -19.28
C ASP A 321 -18.37 4.78 -18.49
N SER A 322 -19.50 4.84 -19.18
CA SER A 322 -20.84 4.65 -18.60
C SER A 322 -21.14 3.19 -18.25
N ASP A 323 -20.47 2.21 -18.86
CA ASP A 323 -20.60 0.80 -18.48
C ASP A 323 -19.66 0.46 -17.32
N LEU A 324 -18.44 1.00 -17.30
CA LEU A 324 -17.44 0.71 -16.27
C LEU A 324 -17.73 1.38 -14.93
N CYS A 325 -18.47 2.50 -14.90
CA CYS A 325 -18.86 3.19 -13.67
C CYS A 325 -19.48 2.25 -12.63
N GLN A 326 -20.26 1.26 -13.06
CA GLN A 326 -21.00 0.35 -12.19
C GLN A 326 -20.05 -0.60 -11.44
N HIS A 327 -18.83 -0.74 -11.94
CA HIS A 327 -17.78 -1.59 -11.39
C HIS A 327 -16.74 -0.84 -10.59
N GLU A 328 -16.75 0.49 -10.67
CA GLU A 328 -15.74 1.38 -10.12
C GLU A 328 -15.57 1.25 -8.60
N SER A 329 -16.67 1.08 -7.86
CA SER A 329 -16.64 0.90 -6.39
C SER A 329 -15.87 -0.35 -5.97
N PHE A 330 -16.00 -1.44 -6.74
CA PHE A 330 -15.23 -2.67 -6.53
C PHE A 330 -13.75 -2.43 -6.80
N TRP A 331 -13.41 -1.79 -7.92
CA TRP A 331 -12.02 -1.53 -8.28
C TRP A 331 -11.34 -0.59 -7.29
N ARG A 332 -12.03 0.46 -6.83
CA ARG A 332 -11.54 1.32 -5.75
C ARG A 332 -11.21 0.53 -4.49
N ALA A 333 -12.16 -0.26 -3.97
CA ALA A 333 -11.93 -1.07 -2.77
C ALA A 333 -10.81 -2.10 -2.96
N ARG A 334 -10.74 -2.72 -4.14
CA ARG A 334 -9.72 -3.70 -4.49
C ARG A 334 -8.33 -3.09 -4.52
N LEU A 335 -8.18 -1.93 -5.16
CA LEU A 335 -6.91 -1.20 -5.27
C LEU A 335 -6.45 -0.64 -3.92
N ALA A 336 -7.36 -0.09 -3.13
CA ALA A 336 -7.05 0.45 -1.80
C ALA A 336 -6.41 -0.61 -0.89
N THR A 337 -6.89 -1.84 -1.00
CA THR A 337 -6.44 -2.99 -0.18
C THR A 337 -5.41 -3.87 -0.88
N SER A 338 -4.91 -3.49 -2.07
CA SER A 338 -4.08 -4.41 -2.84
C SER A 338 -2.69 -4.65 -2.25
N GLN A 339 -2.21 -5.88 -2.36
CA GLN A 339 -0.89 -6.33 -1.90
C GLN A 339 -0.20 -7.08 -3.05
N PRO A 340 0.44 -6.37 -3.99
CA PRO A 340 1.10 -6.99 -5.13
C PRO A 340 2.15 -8.01 -4.68
N VAL A 341 2.11 -9.21 -5.26
CA VAL A 341 3.07 -10.28 -4.96
C VAL A 341 4.45 -9.96 -5.54
N GLY A 342 5.49 -10.19 -4.74
CA GLY A 342 6.88 -10.18 -5.19
C GLY A 342 7.39 -11.61 -5.45
N LEU A 343 8.64 -11.73 -5.93
CA LEU A 343 9.32 -13.02 -6.07
C LEU A 343 10.46 -13.11 -5.05
N PRO A 344 10.18 -13.55 -3.81
CA PRO A 344 11.20 -13.65 -2.77
C PRO A 344 12.25 -14.71 -3.12
N PHE A 345 13.46 -14.57 -2.57
CA PHE A 345 14.59 -15.52 -2.73
C PHE A 345 15.25 -15.59 -4.12
N LEU A 346 14.79 -14.78 -5.08
CA LEU A 346 15.49 -14.53 -6.34
C LEU A 346 16.30 -13.24 -6.27
N ARG A 347 17.25 -13.06 -7.21
CA ARG A 347 17.91 -11.76 -7.43
C ARG A 347 16.94 -10.79 -8.10
N TYR A 348 15.86 -10.48 -7.41
CA TYR A 348 14.79 -9.62 -7.89
C TYR A 348 15.10 -8.16 -7.56
N LYS A 349 15.18 -7.32 -8.60
CA LYS A 349 15.34 -5.86 -8.47
C LYS A 349 14.18 -5.18 -9.20
N PRO A 350 13.16 -4.68 -8.47
CA PRO A 350 12.05 -3.95 -9.10
C PRO A 350 12.57 -2.81 -9.97
N THR A 351 12.08 -2.71 -11.19
CA THR A 351 12.48 -1.65 -12.13
C THR A 351 11.44 -0.54 -12.16
N ALA A 352 11.88 0.72 -12.10
CA ALA A 352 10.96 1.87 -12.14
C ALA A 352 10.42 2.14 -13.56
N ALA A 353 11.15 1.71 -14.58
CA ALA A 353 10.82 1.92 -15.99
C ALA A 353 10.60 0.58 -16.70
N PRO A 354 9.63 0.49 -17.61
CA PRO A 354 9.43 -0.71 -18.43
C PRO A 354 10.66 -0.99 -19.31
N PRO A 355 10.99 -2.26 -19.58
CA PRO A 355 12.13 -2.61 -20.41
C PRO A 355 11.85 -2.25 -21.87
N SER A 356 12.91 -1.97 -22.63
CA SER A 356 12.82 -1.86 -24.09
C SER A 356 12.45 -3.19 -24.75
N ARG A 357 12.81 -4.32 -24.13
CA ARG A 357 12.47 -5.67 -24.59
C ARG A 357 12.40 -6.65 -23.42
N TYR A 358 11.41 -7.55 -23.46
CA TYR A 358 11.31 -8.69 -22.55
C TYR A 358 12.11 -9.88 -23.05
N ALA A 359 12.80 -10.55 -22.14
CA ALA A 359 13.33 -11.89 -22.38
C ALA A 359 12.20 -12.92 -22.34
N ILE A 360 12.38 -14.03 -23.04
CA ILE A 360 11.37 -15.09 -23.19
C ILE A 360 12.00 -16.43 -22.81
N HIS A 361 11.36 -17.14 -21.88
CA HIS A 361 11.73 -18.50 -21.53
C HIS A 361 10.55 -19.45 -21.80
N PRO A 362 10.66 -20.38 -22.77
CA PRO A 362 9.68 -21.44 -22.96
C PRO A 362 9.61 -22.32 -21.71
N SER A 363 8.42 -22.51 -21.17
CA SER A 363 8.23 -23.33 -19.96
C SER A 363 8.21 -24.81 -20.31
N ALA A 364 8.71 -25.66 -19.40
CA ALA A 364 8.53 -27.11 -19.48
C ALA A 364 7.14 -27.59 -18.99
N LEU A 365 6.26 -26.66 -18.56
CA LEU A 365 4.92 -26.99 -18.13
C LEU A 365 4.12 -27.68 -19.25
N PRO A 366 3.46 -28.82 -18.96
CA PRO A 366 2.68 -29.54 -19.96
C PRO A 366 1.47 -28.73 -20.41
N ALA A 367 1.02 -28.98 -21.65
CA ALA A 367 -0.21 -28.43 -22.21
C ALA A 367 -1.45 -29.06 -21.54
N VAL A 368 -1.81 -28.56 -20.34
CA VAL A 368 -2.98 -28.96 -19.56
C VAL A 368 -3.99 -27.81 -19.44
N ASP A 369 -5.10 -28.07 -18.76
CA ASP A 369 -6.12 -27.08 -18.41
C ASP A 369 -5.48 -25.80 -17.79
N PRO A 370 -5.67 -24.61 -18.38
CA PRO A 370 -5.14 -23.35 -17.83
C PRO A 370 -5.60 -23.06 -16.41
N ALA A 371 -6.79 -23.54 -15.99
CA ALA A 371 -7.24 -23.37 -14.62
C ALA A 371 -6.37 -24.18 -13.63
N LEU A 372 -5.86 -25.34 -14.03
CA LEU A 372 -4.89 -26.11 -13.24
C LEU A 372 -3.53 -25.40 -13.20
N LEU A 373 -3.07 -24.84 -14.33
CA LEU A 373 -1.82 -24.08 -14.37
C LEU A 373 -1.88 -22.81 -13.50
N LEU A 374 -3.01 -22.10 -13.53
CA LEU A 374 -3.24 -20.94 -12.66
C LEU A 374 -3.28 -21.34 -11.18
N ALA A 375 -3.96 -22.45 -10.85
CA ALA A 375 -3.97 -22.98 -9.48
C ALA A 375 -2.55 -23.34 -9.01
N ALA A 376 -1.75 -23.99 -9.85
CA ALA A 376 -0.36 -24.31 -9.54
C ALA A 376 0.49 -23.04 -9.32
N LEU A 377 0.34 -22.01 -10.16
CA LEU A 377 1.01 -20.72 -9.97
C LEU A 377 0.58 -20.03 -8.66
N ALA A 378 -0.71 -20.05 -8.34
CA ALA A 378 -1.23 -19.46 -7.11
C ALA A 378 -0.68 -20.16 -5.86
N VAL A 379 -0.67 -21.50 -5.86
CA VAL A 379 -0.08 -22.32 -4.78
C VAL A 379 1.42 -22.07 -4.66
N TYR A 380 2.12 -22.03 -5.78
CA TYR A 380 3.55 -21.77 -5.82
C TYR A 380 3.89 -20.42 -5.17
N LEU A 381 3.21 -19.35 -5.57
CA LEU A 381 3.41 -18.01 -5.03
C LEU A 381 2.97 -17.90 -3.56
N PHE A 382 1.90 -18.60 -3.16
CA PHE A 382 1.49 -18.70 -1.77
C PHE A 382 2.57 -19.36 -0.91
N ARG A 383 3.16 -20.46 -1.38
CA ARG A 383 4.21 -21.19 -0.65
C ARG A 383 5.55 -20.46 -0.62
N LEU A 384 5.83 -19.60 -1.61
CA LEU A 384 6.99 -18.71 -1.59
C LEU A 384 6.77 -17.46 -0.72
N GLY A 385 5.52 -17.04 -0.55
CA GLY A 385 5.15 -15.77 0.05
C GLY A 385 5.24 -15.73 1.58
N GLN A 386 5.07 -14.52 2.13
CA GLN A 386 4.99 -14.26 3.59
C GLN A 386 3.56 -13.96 4.07
N HIS A 387 2.56 -13.99 3.18
CA HIS A 387 1.19 -13.57 3.47
C HIS A 387 0.16 -14.55 2.92
N ASP A 388 -0.90 -14.80 3.70
CA ASP A 388 -1.99 -15.70 3.32
C ASP A 388 -2.88 -15.14 2.19
N THR A 389 -2.79 -13.83 1.93
CA THR A 389 -3.51 -13.14 0.86
C THR A 389 -2.57 -12.17 0.14
N PHE A 390 -2.58 -12.21 -1.18
CA PHE A 390 -1.82 -11.31 -2.05
C PHE A 390 -2.55 -11.09 -3.37
N ASP A 391 -2.07 -10.14 -4.18
CA ASP A 391 -2.59 -9.86 -5.51
C ASP A 391 -1.55 -10.17 -6.58
N LEU A 392 -1.89 -11.07 -7.49
CA LEU A 392 -1.19 -11.34 -8.73
C LEU A 392 -1.74 -10.40 -9.82
N GLY A 393 -0.90 -9.83 -10.67
CA GLY A 393 -1.38 -9.10 -11.83
C GLY A 393 -2.10 -10.05 -12.79
N PHE A 394 -3.31 -9.71 -13.23
CA PHE A 394 -4.03 -10.48 -14.24
C PHE A 394 -4.23 -9.65 -15.49
N ARG A 395 -3.70 -10.15 -16.61
CA ARG A 395 -3.84 -9.48 -17.91
C ARG A 395 -5.28 -9.57 -18.38
N VAL A 396 -5.87 -8.41 -18.61
CA VAL A 396 -7.18 -8.27 -19.26
C VAL A 396 -6.99 -7.63 -20.62
N SER A 397 -7.87 -7.95 -21.56
CA SER A 397 -7.99 -7.24 -22.83
C SER A 397 -9.42 -6.70 -22.90
N PRO A 398 -9.71 -5.59 -22.18
CA PRO A 398 -11.09 -5.22 -21.91
C PRO A 398 -11.78 -4.69 -23.17
N PHE A 399 -11.04 -4.00 -24.06
CA PHE A 399 -11.60 -3.38 -25.27
C PHE A 399 -10.58 -3.40 -26.42
N ALA A 400 -11.04 -3.70 -27.64
CA ALA A 400 -10.22 -3.70 -28.85
C ALA A 400 -10.11 -2.29 -29.46
N LEU A 401 -9.54 -1.35 -28.70
CA LEU A 401 -9.53 0.09 -29.03
C LEU A 401 -8.19 0.62 -29.57
N GLY A 402 -7.33 -0.26 -30.06
CA GLY A 402 -6.03 0.12 -30.62
C GLY A 402 -5.22 0.99 -29.65
N LYS A 403 -4.90 2.22 -30.07
CA LYS A 403 -4.07 3.16 -29.29
C LYS A 403 -4.72 3.70 -28.02
N LEU A 404 -6.04 3.57 -27.88
CA LEU A 404 -6.77 4.04 -26.69
C LEU A 404 -6.89 2.95 -25.62
N ALA A 405 -6.38 1.74 -25.86
CA ALA A 405 -6.39 0.67 -24.85
C ALA A 405 -5.71 1.09 -23.54
N ASP A 406 -4.74 2.01 -23.61
CA ASP A 406 -4.02 2.55 -22.45
C ASP A 406 -4.86 3.48 -21.57
N LEU A 407 -6.10 3.82 -21.93
CA LEU A 407 -6.99 4.57 -21.02
C LEU A 407 -7.43 3.73 -19.81
N TRP A 408 -7.45 2.41 -19.97
CA TRP A 408 -7.84 1.47 -18.93
C TRP A 408 -6.66 0.60 -18.49
N ALA A 409 -6.76 0.05 -17.30
CA ALA A 409 -5.77 -0.89 -16.81
C ALA A 409 -5.75 -2.16 -17.67
N GLN A 410 -4.60 -2.47 -18.25
CA GLN A 410 -4.40 -3.75 -18.95
C GLN A 410 -4.11 -4.89 -17.97
N ILE A 411 -3.75 -4.57 -16.73
CA ILE A 411 -3.45 -5.52 -15.67
C ILE A 411 -4.26 -5.11 -14.45
N VAL A 412 -5.05 -6.05 -13.95
CA VAL A 412 -5.90 -5.87 -12.78
C VAL A 412 -5.47 -6.81 -11.65
N PRO A 413 -5.69 -6.46 -10.38
CA PRO A 413 -5.34 -7.32 -9.25
C PRO A 413 -6.24 -8.57 -9.15
N LEU A 414 -5.67 -9.74 -9.46
CA LEU A 414 -6.23 -11.05 -9.14
C LEU A 414 -5.84 -11.44 -7.72
N ARG A 415 -6.83 -11.42 -6.82
CA ARG A 415 -6.61 -11.72 -5.42
C ARG A 415 -6.52 -13.22 -5.20
N VAL A 416 -5.39 -13.66 -4.66
CA VAL A 416 -5.16 -15.02 -4.23
C VAL A 416 -5.26 -15.04 -2.71
N ALA A 417 -6.18 -15.84 -2.18
CA ALA A 417 -6.35 -16.08 -0.76
C ALA A 417 -6.57 -17.59 -0.57
N LEU A 418 -5.54 -18.29 -0.10
CA LEU A 418 -5.52 -19.75 0.04
C LEU A 418 -5.26 -20.13 1.50
N GLN A 419 -5.55 -21.37 1.87
CA GLN A 419 -5.16 -21.93 3.17
C GLN A 419 -4.27 -23.16 2.94
N ALA A 420 -3.36 -23.40 3.89
CA ALA A 420 -2.35 -24.44 3.81
C ALA A 420 -2.94 -25.87 3.74
N ASP A 421 -4.11 -26.07 4.34
CA ASP A 421 -4.86 -27.33 4.41
C ASP A 421 -5.83 -27.55 3.23
N TRP A 422 -5.86 -26.63 2.25
CA TRP A 422 -6.76 -26.77 1.10
C TRP A 422 -6.30 -27.85 0.12
N THR A 423 -7.29 -28.53 -0.44
CA THR A 423 -7.14 -29.49 -1.55
C THR A 423 -7.08 -28.77 -2.90
N LEU A 424 -6.64 -29.47 -3.94
CA LEU A 424 -6.60 -28.95 -5.32
C LEU A 424 -7.98 -28.46 -5.80
N ALA A 425 -9.04 -29.18 -5.45
CA ALA A 425 -10.39 -28.81 -5.86
C ALA A 425 -10.83 -27.47 -5.25
N GLN A 426 -10.51 -27.23 -3.97
CA GLN A 426 -10.80 -25.97 -3.29
C GLN A 426 -10.02 -24.81 -3.90
N VAL A 427 -8.72 -25.00 -4.18
CA VAL A 427 -7.90 -23.98 -4.86
C VAL A 427 -8.47 -23.64 -6.23
N LYS A 428 -8.77 -24.64 -7.08
CA LYS A 428 -9.36 -24.41 -8.41
C LYS A 428 -10.68 -23.65 -8.32
N ALA A 429 -11.56 -24.04 -7.39
CA ALA A 429 -12.86 -23.39 -7.19
C ALA A 429 -12.70 -21.91 -6.74
N ALA A 430 -11.77 -21.64 -5.83
CA ALA A 430 -11.46 -20.29 -5.37
C ALA A 430 -10.92 -19.42 -6.52
N MET A 431 -9.96 -19.94 -7.30
CA MET A 431 -9.41 -19.23 -8.45
C MET A 431 -10.45 -18.99 -9.55
N GLN A 432 -11.30 -19.96 -9.85
CA GLN A 432 -12.38 -19.81 -10.84
C GLN A 432 -13.39 -18.74 -10.37
N THR A 433 -13.80 -18.79 -9.11
CA THR A 433 -14.71 -17.78 -8.53
C THR A 433 -14.14 -16.38 -8.67
N GLU A 434 -12.83 -16.22 -8.46
CA GLU A 434 -12.17 -14.95 -8.60
C GLU A 434 -12.05 -14.50 -10.07
N LEU A 435 -11.71 -15.40 -11.00
CA LEU A 435 -11.72 -15.10 -12.43
C LEU A 435 -13.11 -14.66 -12.92
N ASP A 436 -14.18 -15.35 -12.51
CA ASP A 436 -15.56 -15.01 -12.85
C ASP A 436 -15.95 -13.62 -12.30
N ARG A 437 -15.39 -13.21 -11.16
CA ARG A 437 -15.57 -11.85 -10.63
C ARG A 437 -14.85 -10.82 -11.50
N LEU A 438 -13.60 -11.09 -11.90
CA LEU A 438 -12.84 -10.16 -12.74
C LEU A 438 -13.47 -10.02 -14.14
N GLN A 439 -13.88 -11.14 -14.77
CA GLN A 439 -14.54 -11.14 -16.07
C GLN A 439 -15.82 -10.28 -16.08
N ARG A 440 -16.66 -10.40 -15.05
CA ARG A 440 -17.89 -9.59 -14.89
C ARG A 440 -17.64 -8.11 -14.62
N ARG A 441 -16.43 -7.72 -14.24
CA ARG A 441 -16.06 -6.34 -13.87
C ARG A 441 -15.13 -5.67 -14.88
N HIS A 442 -14.72 -6.40 -15.92
CA HIS A 442 -13.81 -5.95 -16.98
C HIS A 442 -12.53 -5.32 -16.43
N SER A 443 -12.39 -4.00 -16.54
CA SER A 443 -11.24 -3.23 -16.09
C SER A 443 -11.69 -1.91 -15.45
N TYR A 444 -10.76 -1.01 -15.16
CA TYR A 444 -10.98 0.34 -14.63
C TYR A 444 -10.17 1.37 -15.42
N GLY A 445 -10.68 2.59 -15.50
CA GLY A 445 -9.93 3.73 -16.06
C GLY A 445 -8.69 4.04 -15.22
N GLN A 446 -7.54 4.26 -15.84
CA GLN A 446 -6.29 4.51 -15.11
C GLN A 446 -6.37 5.76 -14.20
N ASP A 447 -7.20 6.74 -14.57
CA ASP A 447 -7.43 7.97 -13.81
C ASP A 447 -8.17 7.74 -12.47
N ILE A 448 -8.74 6.54 -12.23
CA ILE A 448 -9.37 6.17 -10.95
C ILE A 448 -8.44 6.42 -9.75
N ILE A 449 -7.13 6.23 -9.95
CA ILE A 449 -6.12 6.38 -8.90
C ILE A 449 -6.10 7.82 -8.37
N LEU A 450 -6.29 8.82 -9.23
CA LEU A 450 -6.22 10.23 -8.86
C LEU A 450 -7.56 10.80 -8.43
N ARG A 451 -8.66 10.21 -8.90
CA ARG A 451 -10.03 10.66 -8.61
C ARG A 451 -10.47 10.40 -7.17
N TYR A 452 -9.79 9.51 -6.46
CA TYR A 452 -10.19 9.05 -5.14
C TYR A 452 -9.13 9.32 -4.07
N PRO A 453 -9.46 9.97 -2.94
CA PRO A 453 -8.47 10.36 -1.92
C PRO A 453 -7.73 9.19 -1.27
N ASP A 454 -8.41 8.06 -1.08
CA ASP A 454 -7.83 6.83 -0.53
C ASP A 454 -6.88 6.12 -1.50
N LEU A 455 -6.98 6.38 -2.81
CA LEU A 455 -6.08 5.83 -3.82
C LEU A 455 -4.93 6.77 -4.18
N ARG A 456 -5.18 8.08 -4.30
CA ARG A 456 -4.19 9.04 -4.83
C ARG A 456 -2.92 9.17 -3.98
N ASN A 457 -3.05 8.86 -2.69
CA ASN A 457 -1.94 8.86 -1.73
C ASN A 457 -1.11 7.56 -1.77
N LEU A 458 -1.57 6.52 -2.48
CA LEU A 458 -0.86 5.26 -2.63
C LEU A 458 0.15 5.37 -3.77
N THR A 459 1.37 5.80 -3.45
CA THR A 459 2.48 5.93 -4.43
C THR A 459 2.75 4.65 -5.20
N ARG A 460 2.56 3.48 -4.57
CA ARG A 460 2.67 2.15 -5.20
C ARG A 460 1.72 1.90 -6.37
N LEU A 461 0.62 2.66 -6.50
CA LEU A 461 -0.30 2.58 -7.62
C LEU A 461 0.04 3.58 -8.73
N ARG A 462 0.84 4.61 -8.43
CA ARG A 462 1.20 5.69 -9.36
C ARG A 462 2.47 5.39 -10.16
N VAL A 463 3.01 4.18 -10.05
CA VAL A 463 4.16 3.72 -10.83
C VAL A 463 3.73 3.06 -12.13
N SER A 464 4.66 2.91 -13.07
CA SER A 464 4.42 2.25 -14.36
C SER A 464 4.05 0.77 -14.24
N GLN A 465 4.39 0.13 -13.12
CA GLN A 465 4.23 -1.32 -12.90
C GLN A 465 3.69 -1.60 -11.48
N PRO A 466 2.39 -1.35 -11.21
CA PRO A 466 1.83 -1.55 -9.86
C PRO A 466 1.70 -3.04 -9.48
N PHE A 467 1.76 -3.94 -10.47
CA PHE A 467 1.68 -5.39 -10.31
C PHE A 467 2.86 -6.05 -11.05
N PRO A 468 4.03 -6.21 -10.39
CA PRO A 468 5.26 -6.61 -11.06
C PRO A 468 5.24 -8.06 -11.56
N VAL A 469 4.50 -8.94 -10.88
CA VAL A 469 4.29 -10.32 -11.31
C VAL A 469 2.87 -10.44 -11.86
N ALA A 470 2.72 -11.02 -13.04
CA ALA A 470 1.42 -11.21 -13.67
C ALA A 470 1.23 -12.58 -14.33
N VAL A 471 -0.02 -12.88 -14.63
CA VAL A 471 -0.43 -14.03 -15.44
C VAL A 471 -1.38 -13.55 -16.56
N ALA A 472 -1.28 -14.19 -17.72
CA ALA A 472 -2.14 -13.91 -18.86
C ALA A 472 -2.71 -15.21 -19.42
N LEU A 473 -4.03 -15.26 -19.60
CA LEU A 473 -4.69 -16.32 -20.37
C LEU A 473 -4.79 -15.84 -21.82
N VAL A 474 -4.17 -16.57 -22.75
CA VAL A 474 -4.07 -16.17 -24.16
C VAL A 474 -4.44 -17.33 -25.08
N GLU A 475 -4.94 -17.01 -26.27
CA GLU A 475 -5.23 -18.02 -27.28
C GLU A 475 -3.95 -18.65 -27.86
N ARG A 476 -2.89 -17.84 -28.02
CA ARG A 476 -1.61 -18.26 -28.57
C ARG A 476 -0.44 -17.60 -27.85
N LEU A 477 0.57 -18.39 -27.48
CA LEU A 477 1.74 -17.90 -26.76
C LEU A 477 2.61 -16.95 -27.60
N ASP A 478 2.63 -17.12 -28.93
CA ASP A 478 3.42 -16.29 -29.85
C ASP A 478 2.79 -14.95 -30.18
N ALA A 479 1.49 -14.77 -29.90
CA ALA A 479 0.79 -13.49 -30.03
C ALA A 479 0.96 -12.61 -28.78
N TYR A 480 1.23 -13.20 -27.61
CA TYR A 480 1.35 -12.46 -26.36
C TYR A 480 2.60 -11.57 -26.31
N ARG A 481 2.43 -10.34 -25.82
CA ARG A 481 3.50 -9.40 -25.55
C ARG A 481 3.31 -8.86 -24.13
N ALA A 482 4.28 -9.12 -23.26
CA ALA A 482 4.30 -8.54 -21.93
C ALA A 482 4.55 -7.02 -21.99
N ALA A 483 3.92 -6.28 -21.09
CA ALA A 483 4.10 -4.86 -20.92
C ALA A 483 3.65 -4.47 -19.50
N GLY A 484 4.38 -3.53 -18.87
CA GLY A 484 4.05 -3.00 -17.54
C GLY A 484 4.27 -3.97 -16.37
N VAL A 485 5.18 -4.93 -16.50
CA VAL A 485 5.47 -5.98 -15.48
C VAL A 485 6.96 -6.30 -15.44
N ASP A 486 7.44 -6.83 -14.33
CA ASP A 486 8.79 -7.38 -14.24
C ASP A 486 8.81 -8.85 -14.69
N CYS A 487 7.74 -9.61 -14.44
CA CYS A 487 7.60 -11.01 -14.83
C CYS A 487 6.14 -11.36 -15.15
N ALA A 488 5.90 -12.09 -16.24
CA ALA A 488 4.59 -12.61 -16.60
C ALA A 488 4.65 -14.06 -17.08
N LEU A 489 3.69 -14.87 -16.63
CA LEU A 489 3.43 -16.20 -17.17
C LEU A 489 2.24 -16.14 -18.13
N ALA A 490 2.49 -16.36 -19.42
CA ALA A 490 1.45 -16.54 -20.41
C ALA A 490 1.03 -18.02 -20.45
N LEU A 491 -0.26 -18.27 -20.34
CA LEU A 491 -0.88 -19.59 -20.37
C LEU A 491 -1.79 -19.69 -21.59
N ALA A 492 -1.63 -20.75 -22.37
CA ALA A 492 -2.45 -21.00 -23.55
C ALA A 492 -3.01 -22.43 -23.55
N PRO A 493 -4.34 -22.61 -23.74
CA PRO A 493 -4.94 -23.92 -23.88
C PRO A 493 -4.24 -24.74 -24.97
N GLY A 494 -3.80 -25.96 -24.65
CA GLY A 494 -3.17 -26.85 -25.63
C GLY A 494 -1.74 -26.49 -26.07
N GLN A 495 -1.17 -25.36 -25.62
CA GLN A 495 0.22 -24.96 -25.94
C GLN A 495 1.14 -24.91 -24.71
N GLY A 496 0.60 -25.02 -23.49
CA GLY A 496 1.37 -24.94 -22.25
C GLY A 496 1.57 -23.50 -21.78
N ALA A 497 2.79 -23.16 -21.38
CA ALA A 497 3.10 -21.86 -20.78
C ALA A 497 4.40 -21.22 -21.32
N ARG A 498 4.54 -19.92 -21.13
CA ARG A 498 5.73 -19.16 -21.51
C ARG A 498 5.97 -18.00 -20.54
N TRP A 499 7.20 -17.89 -20.05
CA TRP A 499 7.64 -16.78 -19.22
C TRP A 499 8.11 -15.61 -20.07
N HIS A 500 7.74 -14.41 -19.64
CA HIS A 500 8.21 -13.14 -20.15
C HIS A 500 8.74 -12.32 -18.98
N TYR A 501 9.98 -11.84 -19.02
CA TYR A 501 10.58 -11.15 -17.88
C TYR A 501 11.51 -10.01 -18.29
N HIS A 502 11.65 -9.05 -17.38
CA HIS A 502 12.59 -7.95 -17.49
C HIS A 502 13.99 -8.45 -17.08
N PRO A 503 14.99 -8.44 -17.97
CA PRO A 503 16.31 -9.02 -17.68
C PRO A 503 17.07 -8.29 -16.56
N ASP A 504 16.86 -6.97 -16.40
CA ASP A 504 17.42 -6.24 -15.25
C ASP A 504 16.69 -6.50 -13.92
N ALA A 505 15.45 -7.02 -13.97
CA ALA A 505 14.68 -7.36 -12.78
C ALA A 505 14.90 -8.82 -12.35
N LEU A 506 15.01 -9.74 -13.31
CA LEU A 506 15.24 -11.17 -13.10
C LEU A 506 16.28 -11.71 -14.09
N ASP A 507 17.26 -12.45 -13.58
CA ASP A 507 18.22 -13.17 -14.40
C ASP A 507 17.66 -14.52 -14.93
N ASP A 508 18.26 -15.02 -16.00
CA ASP A 508 17.82 -16.25 -16.67
C ASP A 508 17.85 -17.48 -15.76
N ASP A 509 18.81 -17.55 -14.82
CA ASP A 509 18.93 -18.64 -13.86
C ASP A 509 17.76 -18.64 -12.87
N SER A 510 17.35 -17.45 -12.41
CA SER A 510 16.18 -17.26 -11.57
C SER A 510 14.91 -17.74 -12.27
N VAL A 511 14.72 -17.42 -13.55
CA VAL A 511 13.54 -17.85 -14.32
C VAL A 511 13.57 -19.35 -14.60
N ARG A 512 14.73 -19.95 -14.90
CA ARG A 512 14.88 -21.41 -15.02
C ARG A 512 14.51 -22.14 -13.72
N ARG A 513 14.93 -21.59 -12.58
CA ARG A 513 14.60 -22.16 -11.26
C ARG A 513 13.10 -22.05 -10.97
N LEU A 514 12.50 -20.89 -11.21
CA LEU A 514 11.05 -20.68 -11.12
C LEU A 514 10.28 -21.72 -11.93
N ASP A 515 10.68 -21.92 -13.20
CA ASP A 515 10.04 -22.86 -14.10
C ASP A 515 10.15 -24.31 -13.61
N ALA A 516 11.35 -24.74 -13.21
CA ALA A 516 11.60 -26.09 -12.72
C ALA A 516 10.83 -26.42 -11.44
N GLN A 517 10.75 -25.47 -10.51
CA GLN A 517 9.99 -25.62 -9.27
C GLN A 517 8.48 -25.67 -9.54
N LEU A 518 7.96 -24.79 -10.41
CA LEU A 518 6.55 -24.81 -10.80
C LEU A 518 6.17 -26.11 -11.54
N CYS A 519 7.07 -26.64 -12.38
CA CYS A 519 6.89 -27.94 -13.03
C CYS A 519 6.86 -29.11 -12.01
N THR A 520 7.75 -29.08 -11.02
CA THR A 520 7.81 -30.08 -9.93
C THR A 520 6.50 -30.07 -9.14
N LEU A 521 6.06 -28.87 -8.74
CA LEU A 521 4.80 -28.68 -8.02
C LEU A 521 3.61 -29.22 -8.82
N LEU A 522 3.50 -28.86 -10.10
CA LEU A 522 2.39 -29.32 -10.93
C LEU A 522 2.42 -30.86 -11.13
N ALA A 523 3.59 -31.46 -11.26
CA ALA A 523 3.72 -32.91 -11.38
C ALA A 523 3.22 -33.60 -10.09
N ASP A 524 3.59 -33.09 -8.92
CA ASP A 524 3.15 -33.61 -7.63
C ASP A 524 1.64 -33.39 -7.40
N MET A 525 1.10 -32.22 -7.75
CA MET A 525 -0.34 -31.93 -7.71
C MET A 525 -1.17 -32.91 -8.54
N ARG A 526 -0.63 -33.40 -9.66
CA ARG A 526 -1.29 -34.38 -10.53
C ARG A 526 -1.15 -35.81 -10.02
N ALA A 527 0.01 -36.16 -9.47
CA ALA A 527 0.27 -37.49 -8.94
C ALA A 527 -0.47 -37.72 -7.61
N ASN A 528 -0.55 -36.69 -6.77
CA ASN A 528 -1.09 -36.74 -5.41
C ASN A 528 -2.18 -35.67 -5.22
N PRO A 529 -3.36 -35.81 -5.86
CA PRO A 529 -4.43 -34.81 -5.76
C PRO A 529 -5.08 -34.71 -4.37
N ALA A 530 -4.85 -35.70 -3.50
CA ALA A 530 -5.34 -35.73 -2.12
C ALA A 530 -4.44 -34.95 -1.13
N HIS A 531 -3.21 -34.60 -1.54
CA HIS A 531 -2.34 -33.72 -0.77
C HIS A 531 -2.95 -32.32 -0.65
N THR A 532 -2.54 -31.60 0.39
CA THR A 532 -2.93 -30.21 0.61
C THR A 532 -1.89 -29.24 0.03
N VAL A 533 -2.22 -27.95 0.02
CA VAL A 533 -1.33 -26.85 -0.36
C VAL A 533 0.04 -26.94 0.34
N ALA A 534 0.10 -27.37 1.60
CA ALA A 534 1.34 -27.50 2.36
C ALA A 534 2.18 -28.74 1.99
N ASP A 535 1.54 -29.81 1.51
CA ASP A 535 2.18 -31.12 1.34
C ASP A 535 2.92 -31.25 0.01
N TRP A 536 2.49 -30.52 -1.02
CA TRP A 536 3.14 -30.63 -2.33
C TRP A 536 4.57 -30.10 -2.33
N SER A 537 5.45 -30.83 -3.00
CA SER A 537 6.87 -30.50 -3.14
C SER A 537 7.08 -29.37 -4.15
N LEU A 538 7.88 -28.39 -3.75
CA LEU A 538 8.31 -27.28 -4.61
C LEU A 538 9.70 -27.53 -5.20
N LEU A 539 10.53 -28.33 -4.53
CA LEU A 539 11.94 -28.47 -4.85
C LEU A 539 12.15 -29.62 -5.84
N PRO A 540 12.78 -29.37 -7.00
CA PRO A 540 13.32 -30.42 -7.84
C PRO A 540 14.28 -31.30 -7.03
N ALA A 541 14.34 -32.60 -7.34
CA ALA A 541 15.17 -33.56 -6.59
C ALA A 541 16.65 -33.15 -6.45
N ALA A 542 17.23 -32.55 -7.50
CA ALA A 542 18.61 -32.04 -7.46
C ALA A 542 18.78 -30.87 -6.49
N GLU A 543 17.80 -29.96 -6.44
CA GLU A 543 17.79 -28.83 -5.51
C GLU A 543 17.59 -29.31 -4.07
N GLN A 544 16.69 -30.27 -3.86
CA GLN A 544 16.49 -30.91 -2.56
C GLN A 544 17.78 -31.60 -2.07
N GLN A 545 18.48 -32.34 -2.94
CA GLN A 545 19.76 -32.97 -2.60
C GLN A 545 20.85 -31.94 -2.30
N GLN A 546 20.88 -30.81 -3.01
CA GLN A 546 21.83 -29.73 -2.72
C GLN A 546 21.61 -29.13 -1.33
N VAL A 547 20.35 -28.84 -0.97
CA VAL A 547 19.99 -28.19 0.31
C VAL A 547 20.09 -29.16 1.49
N LEU A 548 19.57 -30.38 1.35
CA LEU A 548 19.50 -31.36 2.44
C LEU A 548 20.72 -32.29 2.51
N GLY A 549 21.45 -32.45 1.41
CA GLY A 549 22.64 -33.28 1.31
C GLY A 549 23.90 -32.43 1.23
N THR A 550 24.18 -31.86 0.06
CA THR A 550 25.49 -31.24 -0.25
C THR A 550 25.88 -30.09 0.68
N TRP A 551 24.96 -29.19 1.03
CA TRP A 551 25.26 -28.13 2.01
C TRP A 551 25.36 -28.63 3.45
N GLN A 552 24.78 -29.80 3.73
CA GLN A 552 24.89 -30.50 5.02
C GLN A 552 26.10 -31.44 5.08
N GLU A 553 26.90 -31.56 4.01
CA GLU A 553 28.21 -32.26 4.00
C GLU A 553 29.29 -31.48 4.79
N THR A 554 28.89 -30.84 5.90
CA THR A 554 29.78 -30.27 6.92
C THR A 554 29.97 -31.22 8.11
N ALA A 555 29.35 -32.41 8.05
CA ALA A 555 29.56 -33.51 8.99
C ALA A 555 30.99 -34.08 8.87
N VAL A 556 31.97 -33.30 9.31
CA VAL A 556 33.31 -33.80 9.61
C VAL A 556 33.19 -34.60 10.90
N ALA A 557 33.82 -35.78 10.97
CA ALA A 557 34.00 -36.48 12.22
C ALA A 557 34.84 -35.60 13.15
N TYR A 558 34.18 -34.77 13.95
CA TYR A 558 34.83 -33.88 14.89
C TYR A 558 35.32 -34.72 16.06
N SER A 559 36.63 -34.79 16.24
CA SER A 559 37.20 -35.39 17.44
C SER A 559 36.93 -34.43 18.62
N PRO A 560 36.26 -34.88 19.69
CA PRO A 560 35.96 -34.03 20.85
C PRO A 560 37.23 -33.57 21.59
N THR A 561 38.37 -34.21 21.31
CA THR A 561 39.70 -33.84 21.79
C THR A 561 40.69 -33.70 20.63
N PRO A 562 41.70 -32.83 20.73
CA PRO A 562 42.02 -31.96 21.86
C PRO A 562 41.10 -30.72 21.96
N LEU A 563 40.95 -30.17 23.17
CA LEU A 563 40.19 -28.97 23.46
C LEU A 563 40.84 -27.73 22.83
N VAL A 564 40.07 -26.65 22.66
CA VAL A 564 40.54 -25.40 22.00
C VAL A 564 41.83 -24.86 22.64
N HIS A 565 41.92 -24.84 23.97
CA HIS A 565 43.11 -24.33 24.64
C HIS A 565 44.33 -25.26 24.55
N GLU A 566 44.11 -26.56 24.36
CA GLU A 566 45.15 -27.56 24.13
C GLU A 566 45.70 -27.45 22.70
N LEU A 567 44.84 -27.20 21.72
CA LEU A 567 45.25 -26.89 20.34
C LEU A 567 46.15 -25.65 20.29
N VAL A 568 45.77 -24.59 20.99
CA VAL A 568 46.59 -23.37 21.08
C VAL A 568 47.92 -23.63 21.80
N ALA A 569 47.91 -24.43 22.87
CA ALA A 569 49.13 -24.80 23.59
C ALA A 569 50.09 -25.66 22.74
N ALA A 570 49.56 -26.64 22.00
CA ALA A 570 50.33 -27.47 21.07
C ALA A 570 50.92 -26.63 19.93
N HIS A 571 50.14 -25.69 19.39
CA HIS A 571 50.64 -24.76 18.38
C HIS A 571 51.71 -23.82 18.94
N ALA A 572 51.57 -23.33 20.17
CA ALA A 572 52.60 -22.52 20.83
C ALA A 572 53.90 -23.28 21.09
N ALA A 573 53.84 -24.59 21.33
CA ALA A 573 55.03 -25.44 21.48
C ALA A 573 55.72 -25.71 20.13
N THR A 574 54.94 -25.92 19.07
CA THR A 574 55.47 -26.28 17.74
C THR A 574 55.88 -25.08 16.89
N GLN A 575 55.21 -23.94 17.04
CA GLN A 575 55.44 -22.69 16.29
C GLN A 575 55.46 -21.48 17.24
N PRO A 576 56.42 -21.42 18.19
CA PRO A 576 56.39 -20.42 19.27
C PRO A 576 56.43 -18.97 18.79
N ASN A 577 57.19 -18.70 17.72
CA ASN A 577 57.40 -17.35 17.19
C ASN A 577 56.36 -16.93 16.14
N ALA A 578 55.41 -17.80 15.77
CA ALA A 578 54.39 -17.47 14.79
C ALA A 578 53.47 -16.35 15.31
N PRO A 579 53.08 -15.37 14.46
CA PRO A 579 52.13 -14.33 14.84
C PRO A 579 50.78 -14.96 15.25
N ALA A 580 50.33 -14.69 16.47
CA ALA A 580 49.01 -15.10 16.95
C ALA A 580 48.01 -13.94 16.91
N ILE A 581 48.42 -12.76 17.38
CA ILE A 581 47.55 -11.57 17.44
C ILE A 581 48.31 -10.36 16.94
N VAL A 582 47.71 -9.62 16.01
CA VAL A 582 48.22 -8.34 15.50
C VAL A 582 47.22 -7.25 15.85
N THR A 583 47.68 -6.21 16.53
CA THR A 583 46.86 -5.05 16.93
C THR A 583 47.41 -3.78 16.29
N TYR A 584 46.50 -2.89 15.87
CA TYR A 584 46.84 -1.58 15.32
C TYR A 584 46.43 -0.52 16.35
N ALA A 585 47.41 0.18 16.93
CA ALA A 585 47.11 1.35 17.73
C ALA A 585 46.73 2.52 16.81
N GLY A 586 45.79 3.38 17.21
CA GLY A 586 45.36 4.57 16.45
C GLY A 586 46.47 5.60 16.13
N THR A 587 47.71 5.33 16.53
CA THR A 587 48.93 6.09 16.23
C THR A 587 49.78 5.45 15.12
N GLY A 588 49.28 4.43 14.41
CA GLY A 588 50.00 3.72 13.33
C GLY A 588 51.04 2.70 13.82
N LYS A 589 51.18 2.49 15.13
CA LYS A 589 52.05 1.45 15.70
C LYS A 589 51.36 0.09 15.64
N VAL A 590 52.03 -0.87 15.00
CA VAL A 590 51.62 -2.28 14.98
C VAL A 590 52.26 -2.99 16.17
N ARG A 591 51.44 -3.67 16.99
CA ARG A 591 51.93 -4.55 18.06
C ARG A 591 51.50 -5.98 17.74
N GLN A 592 52.47 -6.88 17.68
CA GLN A 592 52.29 -8.29 17.37
C GLN A 592 52.63 -9.14 18.61
N TRP A 593 51.83 -10.17 18.86
CA TRP A 593 52.01 -11.15 19.93
C TRP A 593 52.16 -12.52 19.28
N SER A 594 53.21 -13.24 19.67
CA SER A 594 53.44 -14.60 19.19
C SER A 594 52.56 -15.63 19.91
N TYR A 595 52.47 -16.85 19.39
CA TYR A 595 51.77 -17.95 20.09
C TYR A 595 52.41 -18.26 21.45
N ALA A 596 53.75 -18.20 21.57
CA ALA A 596 54.43 -18.34 22.85
C ALA A 596 54.10 -17.20 23.83
N ASP A 597 53.96 -15.97 23.33
CA ASP A 597 53.59 -14.81 24.14
C ASP A 597 52.20 -14.90 24.74
N ILE A 598 51.21 -15.32 23.94
CA ILE A 598 49.83 -15.47 24.42
C ILE A 598 49.70 -16.69 25.33
N ASN A 599 50.38 -17.81 25.04
CA ASN A 599 50.27 -19.03 25.81
C ASN A 599 50.83 -18.85 27.22
N ARG A 600 52.03 -18.26 27.34
CA ARG A 600 52.68 -17.96 28.63
C ARG A 600 51.82 -17.05 29.50
N ARG A 601 51.33 -15.93 28.95
CA ARG A 601 50.47 -14.99 29.69
C ARG A 601 49.14 -15.62 30.08
N ALA A 602 48.56 -16.44 29.20
CA ALA A 602 47.35 -17.18 29.52
C ALA A 602 47.59 -18.23 30.61
N ASN A 603 48.73 -18.93 30.62
CA ASN A 603 49.10 -19.90 31.65
C ASN A 603 49.20 -19.24 33.03
N HIS A 604 49.87 -18.09 33.15
CA HIS A 604 49.97 -17.37 34.41
C HIS A 604 48.61 -16.98 34.98
N LEU A 605 47.73 -16.45 34.12
CA LEU A 605 46.39 -16.09 34.54
C LEU A 605 45.57 -17.34 34.86
N ALA A 606 45.73 -18.43 34.11
CA ALA A 606 45.04 -19.69 34.35
C ALA A 606 45.39 -20.31 35.72
N HIS A 607 46.68 -20.37 36.09
CA HIS A 607 47.12 -20.82 37.42
C HIS A 607 46.50 -20.00 38.53
N ARG A 608 46.40 -18.68 38.34
CA ARG A 608 45.76 -17.80 39.32
C ARG A 608 44.25 -18.00 39.38
N LEU A 609 43.59 -18.22 38.25
CA LEU A 609 42.16 -18.54 38.20
C LEU A 609 41.90 -19.89 38.89
N GLN A 610 42.74 -20.91 38.69
CA GLN A 610 42.65 -22.19 39.41
C GLN A 610 42.83 -22.02 40.92
N ALA A 611 43.80 -21.20 41.36
CA ALA A 611 43.98 -20.87 42.77
C ALA A 611 42.78 -20.12 43.39
N LEU A 612 41.94 -19.48 42.57
CA LEU A 612 40.68 -18.86 42.97
C LEU A 612 39.47 -19.81 42.87
N GLY A 613 39.70 -21.08 42.52
CA GLY A 613 38.67 -22.11 42.43
C GLY A 613 38.03 -22.26 41.05
N VAL A 614 38.58 -21.64 40.00
CA VAL A 614 38.08 -21.84 38.63
C VAL A 614 38.46 -23.24 38.14
N GLY A 615 37.45 -24.01 37.75
CA GLY A 615 37.58 -25.32 37.12
C GLY A 615 36.43 -25.58 36.14
N PRO A 616 36.17 -26.85 35.78
CA PRO A 616 35.09 -27.25 34.86
C PRO A 616 33.76 -26.57 35.20
N ASP A 617 33.08 -26.07 34.17
CA ASP A 617 31.78 -25.40 34.23
C ASP A 617 31.72 -24.12 35.09
N THR A 618 32.85 -23.71 35.68
CA THR A 618 32.95 -22.45 36.42
C THR A 618 32.93 -21.28 35.45
N ARG A 619 31.99 -20.36 35.64
CA ARG A 619 31.76 -19.22 34.75
C ARG A 619 32.58 -18.02 35.22
N VAL A 620 33.38 -17.44 34.33
CA VAL A 620 34.24 -16.28 34.62
C VAL A 620 33.86 -15.14 33.68
N ALA A 621 33.43 -14.00 34.24
CA ALA A 621 33.17 -12.83 33.41
C ALA A 621 34.48 -12.19 32.94
N VAL A 622 34.59 -11.92 31.65
CA VAL A 622 35.71 -11.22 31.04
C VAL A 622 35.21 -9.87 30.53
N LEU A 623 35.45 -8.84 31.33
CA LEU A 623 35.00 -7.47 31.08
C LEU A 623 36.16 -6.63 30.54
N LEU A 624 36.44 -6.80 29.25
CA LEU A 624 37.55 -6.15 28.57
C LEU A 624 37.13 -5.64 27.20
N PRO A 625 37.65 -4.49 26.74
CA PRO A 625 37.44 -4.04 25.38
C PRO A 625 38.14 -4.99 24.39
N ARG A 626 37.83 -4.87 23.10
CA ARG A 626 38.54 -5.64 22.07
C ARG A 626 40.04 -5.32 22.09
N SER A 627 40.84 -6.28 22.54
CA SER A 627 42.31 -6.16 22.61
C SER A 627 42.97 -7.54 22.59
N ALA A 628 44.30 -7.60 22.50
CA ALA A 628 45.04 -8.87 22.60
C ALA A 628 44.85 -9.52 23.99
N GLU A 629 44.74 -8.69 25.02
CA GLU A 629 44.53 -9.10 26.40
C GLU A 629 43.15 -9.74 26.61
N LEU A 630 42.11 -9.35 25.86
CA LEU A 630 40.82 -10.04 25.85
C LEU A 630 40.98 -11.51 25.44
N VAL A 631 41.71 -11.77 24.34
CA VAL A 631 41.95 -13.14 23.84
C VAL A 631 42.78 -13.94 24.85
N VAL A 632 43.79 -13.31 25.46
CA VAL A 632 44.60 -13.94 26.52
C VAL A 632 43.75 -14.31 27.74
N ALA A 633 42.84 -13.42 28.16
CA ALA A 633 41.93 -13.68 29.28
C ALA A 633 40.96 -14.83 28.97
N GLN A 634 40.37 -14.86 27.77
CA GLN A 634 39.51 -15.96 27.32
C GLN A 634 40.26 -17.30 27.31
N LEU A 635 41.48 -17.31 26.74
CA LEU A 635 42.32 -18.50 26.72
C LEU A 635 42.73 -18.94 28.13
N ALA A 636 43.01 -18.00 29.04
CA ALA A 636 43.35 -18.31 30.43
C ALA A 636 42.19 -18.96 31.19
N VAL A 637 40.95 -18.48 30.99
CA VAL A 637 39.75 -19.09 31.57
C VAL A 637 39.58 -20.52 31.07
N LEU A 638 39.71 -20.75 29.76
CA LEU A 638 39.64 -22.09 29.18
C LEU A 638 40.75 -23.01 29.72
N LYS A 639 41.98 -22.50 29.86
CA LYS A 639 43.11 -23.25 30.42
C LYS A 639 42.94 -23.57 31.90
N ALA A 640 42.27 -22.72 32.67
CA ALA A 640 41.92 -23.02 34.06
C ALA A 640 40.84 -24.12 34.15
N GLY A 641 40.11 -24.34 33.05
CA GLY A 641 39.02 -25.30 32.91
C GLY A 641 37.63 -24.66 32.91
N GLY A 642 37.53 -23.34 33.06
CA GLY A 642 36.25 -22.64 33.15
C GLY A 642 35.71 -22.16 31.81
N ALA A 643 34.51 -21.58 31.86
CA ALA A 643 33.81 -20.97 30.74
C ALA A 643 33.87 -19.44 30.84
N TYR A 644 34.26 -18.76 29.77
CA TYR A 644 34.26 -17.30 29.79
C TYR A 644 32.90 -16.71 29.38
N LEU A 645 32.47 -15.67 30.08
CA LEU A 645 31.35 -14.81 29.73
C LEU A 645 31.92 -13.46 29.25
N PRO A 646 32.00 -13.20 27.93
CA PRO A 646 32.54 -11.94 27.43
C PRO A 646 31.52 -10.81 27.60
N ILE A 647 31.96 -9.72 28.21
CA ILE A 647 31.12 -8.53 28.45
C ILE A 647 31.81 -7.32 27.83
N ASP A 648 31.14 -6.65 26.89
CA ASP A 648 31.65 -5.41 26.31
C ASP A 648 31.53 -4.26 27.33
N PRO A 649 32.65 -3.62 27.73
CA PRO A 649 32.60 -2.49 28.65
C PRO A 649 31.86 -1.26 28.10
N ALA A 650 31.60 -1.18 26.80
CA ALA A 650 30.77 -0.13 26.20
C ALA A 650 29.28 -0.30 26.53
N TYR A 651 28.83 -1.46 27.02
CA TYR A 651 27.44 -1.65 27.40
C TYR A 651 27.01 -0.78 28.59
N PRO A 652 25.72 -0.38 28.65
CA PRO A 652 25.17 0.32 29.80
C PRO A 652 25.38 -0.49 31.09
N ARG A 653 25.65 0.21 32.20
CA ARG A 653 25.92 -0.42 33.51
C ARG A 653 24.85 -1.44 33.94
N ALA A 654 23.58 -1.14 33.67
CA ALA A 654 22.46 -2.03 34.00
C ALA A 654 22.54 -3.37 33.23
N ARG A 655 22.93 -3.34 31.96
CA ARG A 655 23.10 -4.55 31.14
C ARG A 655 24.29 -5.38 31.62
N ILE A 656 25.40 -4.74 31.97
CA ILE A 656 26.57 -5.42 32.54
C ILE A 656 26.21 -6.10 33.86
N ARG A 657 25.49 -5.40 34.75
CA ARG A 657 25.01 -5.97 36.02
C ARG A 657 24.12 -7.19 35.81
N PHE A 658 23.16 -7.08 34.89
CA PHE A 658 22.28 -8.18 34.52
C PHE A 658 23.07 -9.41 34.03
N MET A 659 23.97 -9.23 33.06
CA MET A 659 24.78 -10.32 32.52
C MET A 659 25.65 -10.99 33.59
N ILE A 660 26.16 -10.22 34.56
CA ILE A 660 26.94 -10.77 35.68
C ILE A 660 26.04 -11.54 36.65
N SER A 661 24.87 -10.99 37.01
CA SER A 661 23.95 -11.64 37.95
C SER A 661 23.29 -12.90 37.41
N ASP A 662 23.03 -12.93 36.10
CA ASP A 662 22.36 -14.04 35.43
C ASP A 662 23.38 -15.08 34.93
N GLY A 663 24.49 -14.61 34.37
CA GLY A 663 25.47 -15.45 33.71
C GLY A 663 26.51 -16.06 34.65
N LEU A 664 26.65 -15.61 35.90
CA LEU A 664 27.61 -16.20 36.86
C LEU A 664 26.87 -16.96 37.97
N ASP A 665 27.26 -18.21 38.18
CA ASP A 665 26.62 -19.14 39.12
C ASP A 665 27.59 -19.49 40.25
N SER A 666 27.93 -18.50 41.09
CA SER A 666 28.91 -18.68 42.17
C SER A 666 28.64 -17.74 43.35
N GLU A 667 28.77 -18.25 44.57
CA GLU A 667 28.76 -17.45 45.81
C GLU A 667 29.91 -16.42 45.86
N ARG A 668 30.94 -16.61 45.03
CA ARG A 668 32.07 -15.68 44.84
C ARG A 668 32.41 -15.56 43.35
N PRO A 669 31.68 -14.73 42.59
CA PRO A 669 31.88 -14.66 41.15
C PRO A 669 33.24 -14.04 40.81
N VAL A 670 33.95 -14.66 39.87
CA VAL A 670 35.26 -14.19 39.40
C VAL A 670 35.08 -13.33 38.15
N VAL A 671 35.68 -12.15 38.16
CA VAL A 671 35.66 -11.21 37.04
C VAL A 671 37.08 -10.79 36.68
N VAL A 672 37.45 -10.99 35.41
CA VAL A 672 38.68 -10.45 34.83
C VAL A 672 38.37 -9.09 34.23
N ALA A 673 38.96 -8.02 34.79
CA ALA A 673 38.73 -6.64 34.38
C ALA A 673 39.96 -5.77 34.64
N THR A 674 40.01 -4.57 34.06
CA THR A 674 40.99 -3.56 34.47
C THR A 674 40.55 -2.90 35.79
N PRO A 675 41.47 -2.33 36.60
CA PRO A 675 41.09 -1.62 37.82
C PRO A 675 40.09 -0.48 37.56
N ALA A 676 40.23 0.22 36.42
CA ALA A 676 39.31 1.27 36.01
C ALA A 676 37.88 0.74 35.76
N PHE A 677 37.74 -0.44 35.12
CA PHE A 677 36.43 -1.05 34.89
C PHE A 677 35.83 -1.64 36.16
N ALA A 678 36.65 -2.24 37.02
CA ALA A 678 36.22 -2.74 38.33
C ALA A 678 35.67 -1.61 39.21
N ALA A 679 36.39 -0.48 39.30
CA ALA A 679 35.95 0.71 40.03
C ALA A 679 34.64 1.30 39.48
N ARG A 680 34.45 1.27 38.14
CA ARG A 680 33.27 1.83 37.48
C ARG A 680 31.96 1.11 37.81
N LEU A 681 32.01 -0.15 38.24
CA LEU A 681 30.81 -0.98 38.43
C LEU A 681 30.35 -1.10 39.89
N ALA A 682 31.23 -0.82 40.86
CA ALA A 682 30.95 -0.90 42.31
C ALA A 682 30.18 -2.18 42.66
N LEU A 683 30.75 -3.33 42.29
CA LEU A 683 30.14 -4.64 42.50
C LEU A 683 30.71 -5.25 43.77
N ASP A 684 29.90 -5.30 44.83
CA ASP A 684 30.26 -5.92 46.09
C ASP A 684 30.31 -7.46 45.94
N GLY A 685 31.25 -8.12 46.61
CA GLY A 685 31.34 -9.60 46.65
C GLY A 685 32.06 -10.29 45.47
N LEU A 686 32.56 -9.53 44.48
CA LEU A 686 33.27 -10.10 43.33
C LEU A 686 34.78 -10.21 43.55
N ILE A 687 35.37 -11.31 43.09
CA ILE A 687 36.83 -11.45 42.99
C ILE A 687 37.27 -10.84 41.66
N THR A 688 37.82 -9.63 41.72
CA THR A 688 38.38 -8.96 40.54
C THR A 688 39.84 -9.36 40.34
N VAL A 689 40.14 -9.94 39.17
CA VAL A 689 41.51 -10.17 38.72
C VAL A 689 41.93 -9.04 37.79
N SER A 690 42.87 -8.20 38.26
CA SER A 690 43.38 -7.06 37.48
C SER A 690 44.16 -7.53 36.26
N LEU A 691 43.82 -6.96 35.09
CA LEU A 691 44.54 -7.16 33.85
C LEU A 691 46.02 -6.70 33.90
N ASP A 692 46.37 -5.77 34.80
CA ASP A 692 47.74 -5.27 34.94
C ASP A 692 48.72 -6.36 35.39
N LEU A 693 48.20 -7.49 35.91
CA LEU A 693 48.97 -8.70 36.21
C LEU A 693 49.41 -9.48 34.95
N LEU A 694 48.86 -9.16 33.76
CA LEU A 694 49.26 -9.78 32.47
C LEU A 694 50.44 -9.07 31.80
N THR A 695 50.74 -7.83 32.18
CA THR A 695 51.82 -7.01 31.59
C THR A 695 53.10 -7.08 32.41
N ALA A 696 53.00 -7.28 33.73
CA ALA A 696 54.12 -7.51 34.65
C ALA A 696 54.05 -8.94 35.22
N VAL A 697 54.41 -9.93 34.41
CA VAL A 697 54.59 -11.31 34.87
C VAL A 697 55.77 -11.35 35.86
N PRO A 698 55.59 -11.74 37.13
CA PRO A 698 56.71 -11.94 38.04
C PRO A 698 57.60 -13.07 37.52
N GLU A 699 58.93 -12.90 37.49
CA GLU A 699 59.88 -13.94 37.02
C GLU A 699 59.74 -15.30 37.75
N ALA A 700 59.10 -15.32 38.93
CA ALA A 700 58.86 -16.51 39.74
C ALA A 700 57.51 -17.23 39.47
N ALA A 701 56.69 -16.75 38.52
CA ALA A 701 55.41 -17.37 38.20
C ALA A 701 55.59 -18.57 37.24
N PRO A 702 54.80 -19.66 37.36
CA PRO A 702 54.92 -20.81 36.46
C PRO A 702 54.46 -20.48 35.03
N ASP A 703 55.38 -20.62 34.06
CA ASP A 703 55.13 -20.47 32.62
C ASP A 703 54.47 -21.72 31.98
N SER A 704 54.47 -22.85 32.68
CA SER A 704 53.94 -24.14 32.20
C SER A 704 52.42 -24.12 32.05
N ASN A 705 51.90 -24.90 31.12
CA ASN A 705 50.45 -25.09 31.03
C ASN A 705 49.93 -25.65 32.36
N PRO A 706 48.77 -25.18 32.86
CA PRO A 706 48.13 -25.76 34.03
C PRO A 706 47.70 -27.20 33.75
N ASP A 707 47.49 -27.97 34.82
CA ASP A 707 46.94 -29.33 34.69
C ASP A 707 45.53 -29.26 34.09
N PRO A 708 45.23 -30.08 33.07
CA PRO A 708 43.93 -30.05 32.40
C PRO A 708 42.85 -30.57 33.34
N THR A 709 41.80 -29.78 33.52
CA THR A 709 40.64 -30.15 34.35
C THR A 709 39.35 -30.28 33.54
N ALA A 710 39.25 -29.58 32.40
CA ALA A 710 38.08 -29.59 31.54
C ALA A 710 37.98 -30.84 30.65
N THR A 711 36.75 -31.19 30.29
CA THR A 711 36.42 -32.26 29.35
C THR A 711 35.74 -31.66 28.10
N PRO A 712 35.55 -32.44 27.01
CA PRO A 712 34.81 -31.96 25.84
C PRO A 712 33.37 -31.55 26.13
N ASP A 713 32.77 -32.09 27.20
CA ASP A 713 31.41 -31.76 27.62
C ASP A 713 31.36 -30.54 28.56
N SER A 714 32.52 -30.02 28.97
CA SER A 714 32.60 -28.83 29.83
C SER A 714 32.28 -27.55 29.07
N LEU A 715 31.64 -26.59 29.75
CA LEU A 715 31.32 -25.28 29.18
C LEU A 715 32.60 -24.55 28.73
N ALA A 716 32.61 -24.05 27.49
CA ALA A 716 33.71 -23.22 26.96
C ALA A 716 33.42 -21.72 27.08
N TYR A 717 32.19 -21.30 26.81
CA TYR A 717 31.77 -19.90 26.86
C TYR A 717 30.26 -19.76 26.97
N ILE A 718 29.81 -18.56 27.33
CA ILE A 718 28.39 -18.17 27.37
C ILE A 718 28.21 -16.89 26.57
N ILE A 719 27.37 -16.90 25.53
CA ILE A 719 27.08 -15.71 24.69
C ILE A 719 25.60 -15.35 24.81
N TYR A 720 25.31 -14.10 25.17
CA TYR A 720 23.96 -13.54 25.16
C TYR A 720 23.53 -13.20 23.74
N THR A 721 22.32 -13.63 23.36
CA THR A 721 21.75 -13.32 22.04
C THR A 721 21.25 -11.86 21.97
N SER A 722 20.83 -11.39 20.79
CA SER A 722 20.47 -9.98 20.55
C SER A 722 19.17 -9.52 21.26
N GLY A 723 18.46 -10.39 21.99
CA GLY A 723 17.32 -10.02 22.84
C GLY A 723 16.11 -9.49 22.07
N THR A 724 15.94 -9.87 20.81
CA THR A 724 14.81 -9.41 19.97
C THR A 724 13.45 -9.93 20.43
N THR A 725 13.42 -10.97 21.27
CA THR A 725 12.22 -11.60 21.82
C THR A 725 11.99 -11.32 23.31
N GLY A 726 12.82 -10.48 23.95
CA GLY A 726 12.75 -10.20 25.39
C GLY A 726 14.11 -10.21 26.08
N GLN A 727 14.16 -10.65 27.35
CA GLN A 727 15.42 -10.84 28.06
C GLN A 727 16.24 -11.95 27.35
N PRO A 728 17.49 -11.67 26.94
CA PRO A 728 18.29 -12.56 26.10
C PRO A 728 18.92 -13.76 26.82
#